data_AF-A0A6G0U8F0-F1
#
_entry.id   AF-A0A6G0U8F0-F1
#
_cell.length_a   1.000
_cell.length_b   1.000
_cell.length_c   1.000
_cell.angle_alpha   90.00
_cell.angle_beta   90.00
_cell.angle_gamma   90.00
#
_symmetry.space_group_name_H-M   'P 1'
#
loop_
_entity.id
_entity.type
_entity.pdbx_description
1 polymer ?
#
loop_
_entity_poly.entity_id
_entity_poly.type
_entity_poly.pdbx_seq_one_letter_code
_entity_poly.pdbx_strand_id
1 'polypeptide(L)'
;SSLNCKTSYDNDHHKSLFTMDSVRALEVMGLLQEKIAFLTGGRDKRGAPVVTFPSTPRRERAKLEDYRRLLQYFGSIPPCEARESGLVAVIDMRGGSGWSSVKPILKALQDWCAGGNGNHVYAVYVVKPDNFWHKQRTSMASHKYKFETTMVNLEGLSKFIDSTQLTSDLDGSLHYDHAQWIDIRLSIEEFMWQAADLLDRLDDLQEDLSRNDCRDDIAGAKLALDFHTDMKKKVLKTPVEDMDLAGQQLLQRLSGDNNSGYDSGYSGRDSEASNGISNPDLQASVPQILQQLDTIRTSHKHVLQLWQHKKLKLDQCFQLRLFEQDCEKMFDWICHNRDVFLMSYVEIGHSYQLAKDIQEEHNHFTMSSMNVYVNINRIVAVAHRMIESGHYASNHIRTVAQRLDRTWKQFAAGLDERTSVLALSVLFHHKAQQYVENVPNWDEAIENVTIPNEIMVLENSIHQHQNLYELMCQAYTEVYNGYQSLLNGLDTLVQVCESFPTPPSNVPFIHYGNSPQKNVHSTSKKLLYQLDHLVQVCNQSDLTPVAEQHHKHLDSGSDSSANTTKTVGTNHQQAAADYSEGASHVLAVIHQILNHHRSLEHRWHSKKIRLHQKLALRLFQEDVKQVLDWLSNHGEVFLRKNTGIGRTLQKARVYQKSHEHFENVAQLTVVC
;
A
#
# COMPACT_ATOMS: atom_id res chain seq x y z
N SER A 1 22.82 -8.04 -8.33
CA SER A 1 23.50 -9.31 -8.68
C SER A 1 22.78 -10.43 -7.97
N SER A 2 21.77 -11.01 -8.60
CA SER A 2 21.07 -12.21 -8.12
C SER A 2 20.59 -12.94 -9.37
N LEU A 3 21.17 -14.11 -9.60
CA LEU A 3 20.96 -14.94 -10.77
C LEU A 3 19.48 -15.35 -10.86
N ASN A 4 18.80 -14.90 -11.91
CA ASN A 4 17.55 -15.50 -12.34
C ASN A 4 17.87 -16.86 -12.97
N CYS A 5 17.78 -17.90 -12.15
CA CYS A 5 17.73 -19.28 -12.60
C CYS A 5 16.40 -19.47 -13.34
N LYS A 6 16.44 -19.35 -14.67
CA LYS A 6 15.38 -19.88 -15.54
C LYS A 6 15.43 -21.40 -15.38
N THR A 7 14.55 -21.95 -14.55
CA THR A 7 14.22 -23.37 -14.59
C THR A 7 13.49 -23.62 -15.91
N SER A 8 14.25 -24.04 -16.92
CA SER A 8 13.72 -24.80 -18.06
C SER A 8 13.10 -26.06 -17.46
N TYR A 9 11.79 -26.07 -17.32
CA TYR A 9 11.06 -27.32 -17.17
C TYR A 9 11.13 -27.99 -18.54
N ASP A 10 12.14 -28.83 -18.74
CA ASP A 10 12.20 -29.78 -19.83
C ASP A 10 11.04 -30.77 -19.63
N ASN A 11 9.89 -30.42 -20.20
CA ASN A 11 8.66 -31.21 -20.18
C ASN A 11 8.64 -32.26 -21.32
N ASP A 12 9.82 -32.77 -21.71
CA ASP A 12 10.00 -33.61 -22.88
C ASP A 12 9.73 -35.11 -22.62
N HIS A 13 8.96 -35.44 -21.58
CA HIS A 13 8.62 -36.83 -21.18
C HIS A 13 7.12 -37.17 -21.20
N HIS A 14 6.29 -36.35 -21.86
CA HIS A 14 4.93 -36.73 -22.22
C HIS A 14 4.73 -36.68 -23.73
N LYS A 15 5.47 -37.53 -24.46
CA LYS A 15 4.96 -38.01 -25.75
C LYS A 15 3.78 -38.92 -25.45
N SER A 16 2.59 -38.32 -25.43
CA SER A 16 1.31 -39.02 -25.53
C SER A 16 1.44 -40.17 -26.53
N LEU A 17 1.02 -41.37 -26.13
CA LEU A 17 0.95 -42.55 -26.99
C LEU A 17 0.03 -42.34 -28.21
N PHE A 18 -0.76 -41.26 -28.19
CA PHE A 18 -1.51 -40.72 -29.30
C PHE A 18 -0.80 -39.50 -29.88
N THR A 19 0.12 -39.73 -30.81
CA THR A 19 0.51 -38.67 -31.75
C THR A 19 -0.72 -38.33 -32.59
N MET A 20 -1.14 -37.07 -32.66
CA MET A 20 -2.25 -36.63 -33.52
C MET A 20 -2.06 -36.96 -35.01
N ASP A 21 -0.85 -37.40 -35.40
CA ASP A 21 -0.50 -37.89 -36.74
C ASP A 21 -0.73 -39.40 -36.97
N SER A 22 -1.29 -40.15 -36.00
CA SER A 22 -1.59 -41.57 -36.19
C SER A 22 -2.92 -41.79 -36.91
N VAL A 23 -2.97 -42.77 -37.83
CA VAL A 23 -4.21 -43.18 -38.53
C VAL A 23 -5.31 -43.50 -37.53
N ARG A 24 -6.51 -42.96 -37.73
CA ARG A 24 -7.68 -43.17 -36.84
C ARG A 24 -8.65 -44.22 -37.38
N ALA A 25 -9.42 -44.83 -36.47
CA ALA A 25 -10.52 -45.75 -36.77
C ALA A 25 -11.48 -45.16 -37.82
N LEU A 26 -11.81 -43.87 -37.67
CA LEU A 26 -12.70 -43.15 -38.57
C LEU A 26 -12.15 -43.07 -40.01
N GLU A 27 -10.83 -42.97 -40.17
CA GLU A 27 -10.16 -42.84 -41.46
C GLU A 27 -10.05 -44.17 -42.22
N VAL A 28 -10.09 -45.29 -41.49
CA VAL A 28 -10.09 -46.66 -42.03
C VAL A 28 -11.42 -47.38 -41.85
N MET A 29 -12.47 -46.66 -41.45
CA MET A 29 -13.79 -47.22 -41.10
C MET A 29 -14.34 -48.18 -42.17
N GLY A 30 -14.30 -47.77 -43.45
CA GLY A 30 -14.81 -48.59 -44.54
C GLY A 30 -14.07 -49.93 -44.62
N LEU A 31 -12.76 -49.92 -44.39
CA LEU A 31 -11.93 -51.13 -44.40
C LEU A 31 -12.19 -52.01 -43.18
N LEU A 32 -12.41 -51.40 -42.01
CA LEU A 32 -12.82 -52.11 -40.80
C LEU A 32 -14.16 -52.81 -41.05
N GLN A 33 -15.20 -52.10 -41.51
CA GLN A 33 -16.52 -52.69 -41.79
C GLN A 33 -16.50 -53.79 -42.86
N GLU A 34 -15.57 -53.74 -43.81
CA GLU A 34 -15.36 -54.81 -44.79
C GLU A 34 -14.80 -56.09 -44.18
N LYS A 35 -14.21 -56.03 -42.98
CA LYS A 35 -13.63 -57.14 -42.22
C LYS A 35 -12.63 -57.96 -43.04
N ILE A 36 -11.80 -57.29 -43.84
CA ILE A 36 -10.73 -57.92 -44.65
C ILE A 36 -9.52 -58.33 -43.81
N ALA A 37 -9.38 -57.70 -42.63
CA ALA A 37 -8.49 -58.08 -41.54
C ALA A 37 -9.09 -57.54 -40.22
N PHE A 38 -8.81 -58.19 -39.09
CA PHE A 38 -9.25 -57.72 -37.79
C PHE A 38 -8.26 -58.06 -36.67
N LEU A 39 -8.28 -57.24 -35.62
CA LEU A 39 -7.51 -57.40 -34.40
C LEU A 39 -8.48 -57.78 -33.27
N THR A 40 -8.33 -58.98 -32.71
CA THR A 40 -9.25 -59.49 -31.68
C THR A 40 -8.83 -59.16 -30.25
N GLY A 41 -7.58 -58.74 -30.06
CA GLY A 41 -6.92 -58.73 -28.75
C GLY A 41 -6.19 -60.04 -28.44
N GLY A 42 -6.38 -61.08 -29.25
CA GLY A 42 -5.69 -62.36 -29.10
C GLY A 42 -4.17 -62.22 -29.15
N ARG A 43 -3.49 -63.04 -28.34
CA ARG A 43 -2.05 -63.14 -28.24
C ARG A 43 -1.55 -64.52 -28.61
N ASP A 44 -0.37 -64.60 -29.20
CA ASP A 44 0.32 -65.88 -29.30
C ASP A 44 0.98 -66.27 -27.96
N LYS A 45 1.65 -67.43 -27.91
CA LYS A 45 2.28 -67.93 -26.68
C LYS A 45 3.38 -67.03 -26.10
N ARG A 46 3.86 -66.04 -26.85
CA ARG A 46 4.86 -65.05 -26.39
C ARG A 46 4.23 -63.72 -25.96
N GLY A 47 2.91 -63.57 -26.12
CA GLY A 47 2.23 -62.29 -25.89
C GLY A 47 2.19 -61.39 -27.14
N ALA A 48 2.59 -61.89 -28.32
CA ALA A 48 2.56 -61.12 -29.55
C ALA A 48 1.11 -60.90 -30.05
N PRO A 49 0.73 -59.68 -30.49
CA PRO A 49 -0.61 -59.41 -30.99
C PRO A 49 -0.91 -60.18 -32.28
N VAL A 50 -2.09 -60.80 -32.33
CA VAL A 50 -2.53 -61.59 -33.47
C VAL A 50 -3.48 -60.78 -34.35
N VAL A 51 -3.11 -60.58 -35.61
CA VAL A 51 -4.00 -60.04 -36.64
C VAL A 51 -4.48 -61.16 -37.54
N THR A 52 -5.80 -61.27 -37.66
CA THR A 52 -6.44 -62.30 -38.47
C THR A 52 -6.92 -61.69 -39.77
N PHE A 53 -6.55 -62.34 -40.87
CA PHE A 53 -7.13 -62.13 -42.18
C PHE A 53 -8.13 -63.28 -42.39
N PRO A 54 -9.46 -63.03 -42.39
CA PRO A 54 -10.51 -64.06 -42.50
C PRO A 54 -10.97 -64.30 -43.94
N SER A 55 -11.33 -65.53 -44.27
CA SER A 55 -11.61 -65.90 -45.65
C SER A 55 -12.99 -65.37 -46.08
N THR A 56 -13.04 -64.13 -46.56
CA THR A 56 -14.28 -63.45 -46.97
C THR A 56 -14.29 -63.11 -48.46
N PRO A 57 -15.46 -63.07 -49.12
CA PRO A 57 -15.57 -62.64 -50.52
C PRO A 57 -15.09 -61.19 -50.74
N ARG A 58 -15.18 -60.34 -49.70
CA ARG A 58 -14.71 -58.95 -49.74
C ARG A 58 -13.20 -58.88 -49.83
N ARG A 59 -12.49 -59.80 -49.18
CA ARG A 59 -11.02 -59.90 -49.23
C ARG A 59 -10.48 -60.04 -50.66
N GLU A 60 -11.18 -60.76 -51.54
CA GLU A 60 -10.72 -60.96 -52.93
C GLU A 60 -10.66 -59.65 -53.75
N ARG A 61 -11.39 -58.62 -53.32
CA ARG A 61 -11.44 -57.30 -53.99
C ARG A 61 -10.50 -56.27 -53.36
N ALA A 62 -9.92 -56.58 -52.20
CA ALA A 62 -9.06 -55.66 -51.46
C ALA A 62 -7.74 -55.43 -52.19
N LYS A 63 -7.30 -54.17 -52.22
CA LYS A 63 -6.04 -53.75 -52.83
C LYS A 63 -4.92 -53.80 -51.81
N LEU A 64 -3.68 -53.76 -52.30
CA LEU A 64 -2.48 -53.74 -51.46
C LEU A 64 -2.49 -52.56 -50.45
N GLU A 65 -2.96 -51.39 -50.87
CA GLU A 65 -3.03 -50.21 -50.00
C GLU A 65 -4.04 -50.35 -48.85
N ASP A 66 -5.13 -51.09 -49.06
CA ASP A 66 -6.15 -51.30 -48.02
C ASP A 66 -5.54 -52.05 -46.83
N TYR A 67 -4.75 -53.09 -47.11
CA TYR A 67 -3.99 -53.80 -46.10
C TYR A 67 -2.91 -52.93 -45.44
N ARG A 68 -2.22 -52.06 -46.19
CA ARG A 68 -1.22 -51.17 -45.59
C ARG A 68 -1.84 -50.19 -44.60
N ARG A 69 -2.97 -49.57 -44.95
CA ARG A 69 -3.69 -48.65 -44.06
C ARG A 69 -4.20 -49.36 -42.81
N LEU A 70 -4.77 -50.56 -42.95
CA LEU A 70 -5.20 -51.37 -41.81
C LEU A 70 -4.04 -51.83 -40.92
N LEU A 71 -2.90 -52.23 -41.50
CA LEU A 71 -1.72 -52.61 -40.72
C LEU A 71 -1.09 -51.43 -40.00
N GLN A 72 -1.07 -50.24 -40.62
CA GLN A 72 -0.64 -49.02 -39.96
C GLN A 72 -1.53 -48.69 -38.77
N TYR A 73 -2.84 -48.86 -38.92
CA TYR A 73 -3.81 -48.67 -37.84
C TYR A 73 -3.69 -49.74 -36.74
N PHE A 74 -3.83 -51.03 -37.08
CA PHE A 74 -3.72 -52.10 -36.09
C PHE A 74 -2.37 -52.15 -35.39
N GLY A 75 -1.31 -51.71 -36.05
CA GLY A 75 0.02 -51.61 -35.47
C GLY A 75 0.16 -50.58 -34.34
N SER A 76 -0.72 -49.58 -34.26
CA SER A 76 -0.68 -48.56 -33.22
C SER A 76 -1.52 -48.90 -31.98
N ILE A 77 -2.40 -49.89 -32.08
CA ILE A 77 -3.39 -50.20 -31.03
C ILE A 77 -2.76 -50.95 -29.83
N PRO A 78 -1.96 -52.02 -30.03
CA PRO A 78 -1.41 -52.76 -28.91
C PRO A 78 -0.46 -51.91 -28.05
N PRO A 79 -0.41 -52.14 -26.73
CA PRO A 79 0.53 -51.44 -25.85
C PRO A 79 1.98 -51.72 -26.25
N CYS A 80 2.90 -50.83 -25.88
CA CYS A 80 4.32 -50.92 -26.23
C CYS A 80 4.93 -52.30 -25.97
N GLU A 81 4.65 -52.88 -24.80
CA GLU A 81 5.14 -54.22 -24.41
C GLU A 81 4.72 -55.32 -25.39
N ALA A 82 3.47 -55.27 -25.88
CA ALA A 82 2.97 -56.24 -26.86
C ALA A 82 3.55 -55.98 -28.26
N ARG A 83 3.79 -54.72 -28.63
CA ARG A 83 4.36 -54.34 -29.93
C ARG A 83 5.81 -54.82 -30.09
N GLU A 84 6.59 -54.82 -29.01
CA GLU A 84 7.98 -55.29 -29.02
C GLU A 84 8.11 -56.78 -29.39
N SER A 85 7.07 -57.57 -29.13
CA SER A 85 7.04 -59.01 -29.46
C SER A 85 6.82 -59.29 -30.96
N GLY A 86 6.51 -58.25 -31.74
CA GLY A 86 6.20 -58.33 -33.16
C GLY A 86 4.80 -58.85 -33.44
N LEU A 87 4.25 -58.49 -34.61
CA LEU A 87 2.92 -58.93 -35.02
C LEU A 87 2.93 -60.41 -35.45
N VAL A 88 1.91 -61.17 -35.06
CA VAL A 88 1.62 -62.48 -35.65
C VAL A 88 0.43 -62.35 -36.61
N ALA A 89 0.59 -62.80 -37.85
CA ALA A 89 -0.48 -62.77 -38.84
C ALA A 89 -1.06 -64.16 -39.08
N VAL A 90 -2.37 -64.33 -38.93
CA VAL A 90 -3.08 -65.57 -39.30
C VAL A 90 -3.87 -65.30 -40.57
N ILE A 91 -3.55 -66.01 -41.65
CA ILE A 91 -4.20 -65.85 -42.95
C ILE A 91 -5.02 -67.09 -43.24
N ASP A 92 -6.35 -66.98 -43.16
CA ASP A 92 -7.24 -68.09 -43.52
C ASP A 92 -7.35 -68.20 -45.04
N MET A 93 -6.84 -69.28 -45.63
CA MET A 93 -6.87 -69.54 -47.07
C MET A 93 -7.90 -70.63 -47.44
N ARG A 94 -8.76 -71.06 -46.50
CA ARG A 94 -9.69 -72.19 -46.73
C ARG A 94 -10.83 -71.88 -47.69
N GLY A 95 -11.22 -70.63 -47.90
CA GLY A 95 -12.39 -70.27 -48.72
C GLY A 95 -12.19 -70.28 -50.24
N GLY A 96 -11.24 -71.04 -50.77
CA GLY A 96 -11.20 -71.43 -52.19
C GLY A 96 -10.37 -70.54 -53.13
N SER A 97 -9.93 -69.34 -52.73
CA SER A 97 -9.19 -68.41 -53.59
C SER A 97 -7.70 -68.74 -53.81
N GLY A 98 -7.17 -69.74 -53.08
CA GLY A 98 -5.80 -70.23 -53.21
C GLY A 98 -4.71 -69.20 -52.90
N TRP A 99 -3.47 -69.48 -53.32
CA TRP A 99 -2.27 -68.68 -52.97
C TRP A 99 -2.26 -67.26 -53.54
N SER A 100 -3.03 -66.97 -54.59
CA SER A 100 -3.13 -65.63 -55.20
C SER A 100 -3.72 -64.58 -54.26
N SER A 101 -4.63 -64.98 -53.35
CA SER A 101 -5.22 -64.05 -52.37
C SER A 101 -4.31 -63.78 -51.16
N VAL A 102 -3.31 -64.65 -50.92
CA VAL A 102 -2.35 -64.53 -49.81
C VAL A 102 -1.19 -63.58 -50.16
N LYS A 103 -0.74 -63.58 -51.42
CA LYS A 103 0.41 -62.77 -51.89
C LYS A 103 0.30 -61.26 -51.57
N PRO A 104 -0.85 -60.59 -51.78
CA PRO A 104 -0.99 -59.16 -51.43
C PRO A 104 -0.82 -58.90 -49.93
N ILE A 105 -1.34 -59.79 -49.08
CA ILE A 105 -1.23 -59.67 -47.61
C ILE A 105 0.24 -59.82 -47.18
N LEU A 106 0.95 -60.82 -47.69
CA LEU A 106 2.38 -61.00 -47.39
C LEU A 106 3.22 -59.79 -47.85
N LYS A 107 2.87 -59.20 -49.01
CA LYS A 107 3.53 -57.97 -49.49
C LYS A 107 3.22 -56.78 -48.58
N ALA A 108 1.98 -56.63 -48.12
CA ALA A 108 1.59 -55.56 -47.20
C ALA A 108 2.33 -55.67 -45.85
N LEU A 109 2.40 -56.87 -45.28
CA LEU A 109 3.16 -57.16 -44.05
C LEU A 109 4.65 -56.83 -44.21
N GLN A 110 5.24 -57.21 -45.35
CA GLN A 110 6.65 -56.90 -45.67
C GLN A 110 6.91 -55.39 -45.79
N ASP A 111 5.99 -54.66 -46.40
CA ASP A 111 6.10 -53.21 -46.57
C ASP A 111 5.90 -52.48 -45.24
N TRP A 112 4.97 -52.95 -44.42
CA TRP A 112 4.77 -52.44 -43.07
C TRP A 112 6.02 -52.60 -42.19
N CYS A 113 6.72 -53.74 -42.29
CA CYS A 113 8.01 -53.95 -41.62
C CYS A 113 9.14 -53.06 -42.19
N ALA A 114 9.06 -52.68 -43.46
CA ALA A 114 10.10 -51.89 -44.12
C ALA A 114 9.97 -50.38 -43.89
N GLY A 115 8.83 -49.92 -43.35
CA GLY A 115 8.48 -48.50 -43.20
C GLY A 115 9.25 -47.69 -42.15
N GLY A 116 10.36 -48.20 -41.59
CA GLY A 116 11.26 -47.43 -40.71
C GLY A 116 10.78 -47.19 -39.27
N ASN A 117 9.56 -47.61 -38.91
CA ASN A 117 8.92 -47.27 -37.63
C ASN A 117 9.18 -48.30 -36.50
N GLY A 118 10.19 -49.17 -36.63
CA GLY A 118 10.44 -50.26 -35.68
C GLY A 118 9.40 -51.39 -35.71
N ASN A 119 8.43 -51.34 -36.62
CA ASN A 119 7.42 -52.38 -36.80
C ASN A 119 8.08 -53.66 -37.31
N HIS A 120 7.72 -54.80 -36.72
CA HIS A 120 8.13 -56.10 -37.24
C HIS A 120 7.00 -57.12 -37.12
N VAL A 121 6.99 -58.05 -38.06
CA VAL A 121 6.15 -59.25 -38.04
C VAL A 121 7.03 -60.37 -37.52
N TYR A 122 6.56 -61.10 -36.52
CA TYR A 122 7.27 -62.25 -35.98
C TYR A 122 7.08 -63.47 -36.87
N ALA A 123 5.83 -63.87 -37.10
CA ALA A 123 5.47 -65.03 -37.90
C ALA A 123 4.15 -64.85 -38.63
N VAL A 124 4.00 -65.57 -39.74
CA VAL A 124 2.78 -65.65 -40.52
C VAL A 124 2.33 -67.10 -40.63
N TYR A 125 1.14 -67.39 -40.12
CA TYR A 125 0.51 -68.71 -40.22
C TYR A 125 -0.57 -68.69 -41.28
N VAL A 126 -0.40 -69.48 -42.34
CA VAL A 126 -1.38 -69.58 -43.42
C VAL A 126 -2.19 -70.86 -43.23
N VAL A 127 -3.47 -70.73 -42.90
CA VAL A 127 -4.37 -71.86 -42.66
C VAL A 127 -4.84 -72.42 -44.00
N LYS A 128 -4.41 -73.63 -44.32
CA LYS A 128 -4.73 -74.30 -45.59
C LYS A 128 -5.95 -75.23 -45.44
N PRO A 129 -6.72 -75.47 -46.51
CA PRO A 129 -7.71 -76.55 -46.53
C PRO A 129 -7.01 -77.93 -46.49
N ASP A 130 -7.68 -78.94 -45.92
CA ASP A 130 -7.07 -80.26 -45.65
C ASP A 130 -6.56 -80.97 -46.92
N ASN A 131 -7.25 -80.78 -48.05
CA ASN A 131 -6.94 -81.41 -49.33
C ASN A 131 -5.99 -80.58 -50.25
N PHE A 132 -5.33 -79.54 -49.72
CA PHE A 132 -4.57 -78.56 -50.53
C PHE A 132 -3.38 -79.14 -51.30
N TRP A 133 -2.60 -80.05 -50.68
CA TRP A 133 -1.36 -80.58 -51.26
C TRP A 133 -1.56 -81.45 -52.51
N HIS A 134 -2.78 -81.93 -52.76
CA HIS A 134 -3.05 -82.81 -53.89
C HIS A 134 -3.38 -82.09 -55.20
N LYS A 135 -3.62 -80.76 -55.22
CA LYS A 135 -4.03 -80.01 -56.44
C LYS A 135 -3.16 -78.83 -56.86
N GLN A 136 -2.28 -78.28 -56.02
CA GLN A 136 -1.44 -77.13 -56.37
C GLN A 136 -0.01 -77.28 -55.81
N ARG A 137 1.00 -77.38 -56.69
CA ARG A 137 2.41 -77.23 -56.32
C ARG A 137 2.72 -75.74 -56.17
N THR A 138 2.53 -75.21 -54.97
CA THR A 138 2.84 -73.82 -54.66
C THR A 138 4.26 -73.73 -54.10
N SER A 139 5.21 -73.20 -54.86
CA SER A 139 6.59 -72.99 -54.39
C SER A 139 6.62 -71.86 -53.36
N MET A 140 6.64 -72.21 -52.07
CA MET A 140 6.91 -71.28 -50.99
C MET A 140 8.41 -71.00 -50.91
N ALA A 141 8.87 -69.89 -51.47
CA ALA A 141 10.22 -69.42 -51.25
C ALA A 141 10.27 -68.70 -49.89
N SER A 142 10.55 -69.45 -48.81
CA SER A 142 10.62 -68.93 -47.44
C SER A 142 11.63 -67.76 -47.30
N HIS A 143 12.66 -67.70 -48.16
CA HIS A 143 13.67 -66.63 -48.19
C HIS A 143 13.22 -65.28 -48.79
N LYS A 144 11.97 -65.13 -49.23
CA LYS A 144 11.50 -63.91 -49.92
C LYS A 144 11.05 -62.79 -48.97
N TYR A 145 10.67 -63.12 -47.75
CA TYR A 145 10.11 -62.18 -46.77
C TYR A 145 10.99 -62.12 -45.51
N LYS A 146 10.94 -61.00 -44.79
CA LYS A 146 11.73 -60.76 -43.55
C LYS A 146 11.17 -61.50 -42.31
N PHE A 147 10.15 -62.32 -42.47
CA PHE A 147 9.46 -63.03 -41.40
C PHE A 147 9.20 -64.49 -41.81
N GLU A 148 9.06 -65.37 -40.82
CA GLU A 148 8.76 -66.78 -41.07
C GLU A 148 7.32 -66.95 -41.56
N THR A 149 7.11 -67.76 -42.60
CA THR A 149 5.77 -68.10 -43.12
C THR A 149 5.55 -69.61 -43.10
N THR A 150 4.57 -70.05 -42.32
CA THR A 150 4.31 -71.48 -42.06
C THR A 150 2.89 -71.84 -42.48
N MET A 151 2.76 -72.89 -43.29
CA MET A 151 1.45 -73.45 -43.67
C MET A 151 0.98 -74.42 -42.61
N VAL A 152 -0.22 -74.22 -42.08
CA VAL A 152 -0.81 -75.07 -41.03
C VAL A 152 -2.21 -75.53 -41.46
N ASN A 153 -2.61 -76.74 -41.06
CA ASN A 153 -4.03 -77.08 -41.04
C ASN A 153 -4.70 -76.41 -39.82
N LEU A 154 -6.03 -76.45 -39.76
CA LEU A 154 -6.77 -75.79 -38.68
C LEU A 154 -6.34 -76.29 -37.29
N GLU A 155 -6.31 -77.61 -37.08
CA GLU A 155 -5.89 -78.24 -35.82
C GLU A 155 -4.45 -77.88 -35.40
N GLY A 156 -3.57 -77.68 -36.39
CA GLY A 156 -2.15 -77.37 -36.16
C GLY A 156 -1.89 -75.95 -35.67
N LEU A 157 -2.86 -75.04 -35.77
CA LEU A 157 -2.71 -73.64 -35.34
C LEU A 157 -2.57 -73.52 -33.81
N SER A 158 -3.23 -74.40 -33.05
CA SER A 158 -3.17 -74.50 -31.58
C SER A 158 -1.74 -74.69 -31.02
N LYS A 159 -0.82 -75.20 -31.84
CA LYS A 159 0.60 -75.36 -31.48
C LYS A 159 1.30 -74.02 -31.28
N PHE A 160 0.86 -72.98 -31.98
CA PHE A 160 1.50 -71.66 -32.00
C PHE A 160 0.71 -70.61 -31.24
N ILE A 161 -0.61 -70.66 -31.32
CA ILE A 161 -1.53 -69.73 -30.66
C ILE A 161 -2.50 -70.58 -29.84
N ASP A 162 -2.68 -70.25 -28.56
CA ASP A 162 -3.60 -70.98 -27.71
C ASP A 162 -5.06 -70.86 -28.21
N SER A 163 -5.85 -71.93 -28.12
CA SER A 163 -7.24 -71.91 -28.58
C SER A 163 -8.10 -70.82 -27.89
N THR A 164 -7.75 -70.42 -26.66
CA THR A 164 -8.42 -69.30 -25.96
C THR A 164 -8.14 -67.93 -26.57
N GLN A 165 -7.15 -67.82 -27.45
CA GLN A 165 -6.72 -66.58 -28.11
C GLN A 165 -7.17 -66.51 -29.59
N LEU A 166 -7.89 -67.53 -30.06
CA LEU A 166 -8.41 -67.64 -31.43
C LEU A 166 -9.94 -67.59 -31.43
N THR A 167 -10.52 -67.02 -32.48
CA THR A 167 -11.98 -66.99 -32.68
C THR A 167 -12.50 -68.36 -33.12
N SER A 168 -13.82 -68.58 -32.99
CA SER A 168 -14.45 -69.87 -33.27
C SER A 168 -14.32 -70.35 -34.71
N ASP A 169 -14.19 -69.45 -35.68
CA ASP A 169 -13.89 -69.79 -37.08
C ASP A 169 -12.49 -70.39 -37.27
N LEU A 170 -11.58 -70.17 -36.31
CA LEU A 170 -10.23 -70.71 -36.26
C LEU A 170 -10.06 -71.82 -35.19
N ASP A 171 -11.15 -72.49 -34.80
CA ASP A 171 -11.18 -73.57 -33.80
C ASP A 171 -10.72 -73.12 -32.40
N GLY A 172 -11.09 -71.89 -32.04
CA GLY A 172 -10.83 -71.29 -30.74
C GLY A 172 -12.07 -70.92 -29.94
N SER A 173 -11.87 -70.40 -28.73
CA SER A 173 -12.91 -70.02 -27.78
C SER A 173 -12.94 -68.51 -27.46
N LEU A 174 -12.12 -67.68 -28.13
CA LEU A 174 -12.12 -66.23 -27.93
C LEU A 174 -13.40 -65.62 -28.47
N HIS A 175 -14.17 -64.97 -27.60
CA HIS A 175 -15.33 -64.19 -28.00
C HIS A 175 -14.90 -62.88 -28.67
N TYR A 176 -15.40 -62.60 -29.87
CA TYR A 176 -15.09 -61.37 -30.59
C TYR A 176 -16.29 -60.88 -31.40
N ASP A 177 -16.87 -59.75 -30.98
CA ASP A 177 -17.81 -58.98 -31.77
C ASP A 177 -17.07 -57.83 -32.49
N HIS A 178 -17.03 -57.93 -33.81
CA HIS A 178 -16.34 -56.97 -34.65
C HIS A 178 -17.02 -55.60 -34.70
N ALA A 179 -18.35 -55.56 -34.70
CA ALA A 179 -19.10 -54.31 -34.74
C ALA A 179 -18.95 -53.57 -33.41
N GLN A 180 -19.06 -54.29 -32.30
CA GLN A 180 -18.81 -53.75 -30.97
C GLN A 180 -17.37 -53.24 -30.82
N TRP A 181 -16.38 -53.99 -31.33
CA TRP A 181 -14.98 -53.57 -31.29
C TRP A 181 -14.75 -52.25 -32.03
N ILE A 182 -15.32 -52.10 -33.24
CA ILE A 182 -15.23 -50.85 -34.02
C ILE A 182 -15.86 -49.70 -33.24
N ASP A 183 -17.06 -49.89 -32.71
CA ASP A 183 -17.84 -48.87 -32.00
C ASP A 183 -17.13 -48.38 -30.72
N ILE A 184 -16.59 -49.29 -29.91
CA ILE A 184 -15.79 -48.94 -28.73
C ILE A 184 -14.53 -48.18 -29.16
N ARG A 185 -13.87 -48.63 -30.23
CA ARG A 185 -12.62 -48.03 -30.67
C ARG A 185 -12.80 -46.60 -31.17
N LEU A 186 -13.89 -46.34 -31.89
CA LEU A 186 -14.29 -44.98 -32.26
C LEU A 186 -14.58 -44.12 -31.03
N SER A 187 -15.30 -44.67 -30.06
CA SER A 187 -15.63 -43.96 -28.82
C SER A 187 -14.38 -43.58 -28.02
N ILE A 188 -13.37 -44.46 -27.95
CA ILE A 188 -12.07 -44.17 -27.33
C ILE A 188 -11.36 -43.03 -28.05
N GLU A 189 -11.23 -43.12 -29.38
CA GLU A 189 -10.48 -42.13 -30.15
C GLU A 189 -11.16 -40.75 -30.17
N GLU A 190 -12.49 -40.72 -30.21
CA GLU A 190 -13.28 -39.49 -30.09
C GLU A 190 -13.07 -38.85 -28.72
N PHE A 191 -13.18 -39.63 -27.64
CA PHE A 191 -12.90 -39.16 -26.28
C PHE A 191 -11.49 -38.57 -26.15
N MET A 192 -10.46 -39.29 -26.63
CA MET A 192 -9.07 -38.82 -26.54
C MET A 192 -8.85 -37.51 -27.32
N TRP A 193 -9.52 -37.34 -28.46
CA TRP A 193 -9.43 -36.11 -29.24
C TRP A 193 -10.12 -34.93 -28.55
N GLN A 194 -11.34 -35.14 -28.03
CA GLN A 194 -12.07 -34.12 -27.26
C GLN A 194 -11.34 -33.72 -25.98
N ALA A 195 -10.72 -34.69 -25.29
CA ALA A 195 -9.90 -34.45 -24.12
C ALA A 195 -8.70 -33.55 -24.45
N ALA A 196 -7.99 -33.83 -25.54
CA ALA A 196 -6.86 -33.03 -25.99
C ALA A 196 -7.28 -31.58 -26.36
N ASP A 197 -8.34 -31.40 -27.15
CA ASP A 197 -8.87 -30.06 -27.50
C ASP A 197 -9.28 -29.26 -26.24
N LEU A 198 -9.90 -29.93 -25.27
CA LEU A 198 -10.27 -29.28 -24.02
C LEU A 198 -9.04 -28.86 -23.19
N LEU A 199 -8.00 -29.69 -23.15
CA LEU A 199 -6.75 -29.36 -22.45
C LEU A 199 -6.06 -28.15 -23.10
N ASP A 200 -5.96 -28.09 -24.43
CA ASP A 200 -5.40 -26.94 -25.15
C ASP A 200 -6.16 -25.64 -24.79
N ARG A 201 -7.50 -25.71 -24.75
CA ARG A 201 -8.35 -24.57 -24.35
C ARG A 201 -8.17 -24.16 -22.89
N LEU A 202 -7.93 -25.11 -21.98
CA LEU A 202 -7.65 -24.81 -20.58
C LEU A 202 -6.27 -24.16 -20.42
N ASP A 203 -5.29 -24.58 -21.20
CA ASP A 203 -3.94 -24.00 -21.23
C ASP A 203 -3.97 -22.55 -21.75
N ASP A 204 -4.72 -22.26 -22.80
CA ASP A 204 -4.95 -20.88 -23.29
C ASP A 204 -5.55 -19.98 -22.19
N LEU A 205 -6.56 -20.49 -21.47
CA LEU A 205 -7.19 -19.77 -20.36
C LEU A 205 -6.20 -19.54 -19.21
N GLN A 206 -5.36 -20.53 -18.92
CA GLN A 206 -4.30 -20.42 -17.92
C GLN A 206 -3.30 -19.31 -18.30
N GLU A 207 -2.88 -19.22 -19.57
CA GLU A 207 -1.99 -18.15 -20.04
C GLU A 207 -2.65 -16.77 -19.87
N ASP A 208 -3.88 -16.61 -20.35
CA ASP A 208 -4.64 -15.36 -20.24
C ASP A 208 -4.85 -14.93 -18.77
N LEU A 209 -5.09 -15.88 -17.87
CA LEU A 209 -5.22 -15.61 -16.44
C LEU A 209 -3.89 -15.25 -15.77
N SER A 210 -2.77 -15.76 -16.29
CA SER A 210 -1.44 -15.51 -15.74
C SER A 210 -0.88 -14.13 -16.12
N ARG A 211 -1.44 -13.48 -17.15
CA ARG A 211 -1.05 -12.13 -17.58
C ARG A 211 -1.29 -11.08 -16.49
N ASN A 212 -0.35 -10.14 -16.36
CA ASN A 212 -0.43 -9.05 -15.39
C ASN A 212 -1.14 -7.82 -15.98
N ASP A 213 -2.35 -7.56 -15.52
CA ASP A 213 -3.23 -6.50 -16.06
C ASP A 213 -3.41 -5.33 -15.09
N CYS A 214 -2.51 -5.15 -14.12
CA CYS A 214 -2.59 -4.02 -13.20
C CYS A 214 -2.28 -2.72 -13.95
N ARG A 215 -3.33 -1.92 -14.23
CA ARG A 215 -3.24 -0.62 -14.90
C ARG A 215 -2.95 0.50 -13.90
N ASP A 216 -2.37 1.59 -14.40
CA ASP A 216 -1.89 2.66 -13.54
C ASP A 216 -2.96 3.68 -13.10
N ASP A 217 -4.19 3.57 -13.59
CA ASP A 217 -5.30 4.47 -13.30
C ASP A 217 -6.58 3.74 -12.86
N ILE A 218 -7.52 4.49 -12.28
CA ILE A 218 -8.81 3.94 -11.80
C ILE A 218 -9.64 3.39 -12.97
N ALA A 219 -9.64 4.08 -14.11
CA ALA A 219 -10.41 3.67 -15.29
C ALA A 219 -9.89 2.35 -15.87
N GLY A 220 -8.57 2.21 -16.03
CA GLY A 220 -7.95 0.97 -16.49
C GLY A 220 -8.09 -0.17 -15.49
N ALA A 221 -7.97 0.09 -14.18
CA ALA A 221 -8.19 -0.93 -13.16
C ALA A 221 -9.64 -1.45 -13.16
N LYS A 222 -10.62 -0.56 -13.38
CA LYS A 222 -12.03 -0.94 -13.54
C LYS A 222 -12.26 -1.76 -14.82
N LEU A 223 -11.67 -1.34 -15.95
CA LEU A 223 -11.77 -2.09 -17.20
C LEU A 223 -11.16 -3.49 -17.10
N ALA A 224 -10.07 -3.66 -16.34
CA ALA A 224 -9.49 -4.97 -16.07
C ALA A 224 -10.42 -5.88 -15.26
N LEU A 225 -11.18 -5.33 -14.29
CA LEU A 225 -12.22 -6.07 -13.56
C LEU A 225 -13.39 -6.48 -14.47
N ASP A 226 -13.79 -5.62 -15.40
CA ASP A 226 -14.83 -5.94 -16.39
C ASP A 226 -14.36 -7.08 -17.32
N PHE A 227 -13.13 -7.02 -17.81
CA PHE A 227 -12.54 -8.11 -18.60
C PHE A 227 -12.46 -9.42 -17.81
N HIS A 228 -12.05 -9.37 -16.54
CA HIS A 228 -12.06 -10.54 -15.65
C HIS A 228 -13.45 -11.17 -15.46
N THR A 229 -14.49 -10.33 -15.42
CA THR A 229 -15.89 -10.77 -15.37
C THR A 229 -16.30 -11.50 -16.65
N ASP A 230 -15.83 -11.05 -17.81
CA ASP A 230 -16.04 -11.76 -19.08
C ASP A 230 -15.23 -13.07 -19.16
N MET A 231 -14.02 -13.10 -18.61
CA MET A 231 -13.24 -14.35 -18.49
C MET A 231 -13.98 -15.39 -17.66
N LYS A 232 -14.69 -15.00 -16.59
CA LYS A 232 -15.53 -15.93 -15.80
C LYS A 232 -16.51 -16.69 -16.69
N LYS A 233 -17.13 -16.01 -17.66
CA LYS A 233 -18.07 -16.64 -18.59
C LYS A 233 -17.38 -17.66 -19.50
N LYS A 234 -16.12 -17.42 -19.90
CA LYS A 234 -15.33 -18.38 -20.70
C LYS A 234 -14.97 -19.61 -19.88
N VAL A 235 -14.48 -19.42 -18.65
CA VAL A 235 -14.14 -20.51 -17.72
C VAL A 235 -15.36 -21.38 -17.42
N LEU A 236 -16.51 -20.78 -17.10
CA LEU A 236 -17.73 -21.56 -16.82
C LEU A 236 -18.33 -22.28 -18.04
N LYS A 237 -17.92 -21.92 -19.26
CA LYS A 237 -18.38 -22.56 -20.51
C LYS A 237 -17.49 -23.72 -20.96
N THR A 238 -16.41 -24.05 -20.24
CA THR A 238 -15.60 -25.21 -20.58
C THR A 238 -16.36 -26.50 -20.22
N PRO A 239 -16.59 -27.42 -21.18
CA PRO A 239 -17.47 -28.59 -21.02
C PRO A 239 -16.80 -29.74 -20.24
N VAL A 240 -16.30 -29.45 -19.04
CA VAL A 240 -15.58 -30.43 -18.20
C VAL A 240 -16.51 -31.51 -17.66
N GLU A 241 -17.73 -31.13 -17.25
CA GLU A 241 -18.75 -32.08 -16.76
C GLU A 241 -19.22 -33.04 -17.86
N ASP A 242 -19.41 -32.53 -19.08
CA ASP A 242 -19.76 -33.34 -20.25
C ASP A 242 -18.64 -34.33 -20.57
N MET A 243 -17.37 -33.89 -20.48
CA MET A 243 -16.22 -34.76 -20.68
C MET A 243 -16.10 -35.85 -19.60
N ASP A 244 -16.37 -35.50 -18.35
CA ASP A 244 -16.42 -36.45 -17.25
C ASP A 244 -17.50 -37.52 -17.46
N LEU A 245 -18.69 -37.11 -17.89
CA LEU A 245 -19.78 -38.04 -18.19
C LEU A 245 -19.43 -38.97 -19.35
N ALA A 246 -18.90 -38.43 -20.45
CA ALA A 246 -18.49 -39.22 -21.60
C ALA A 246 -17.38 -40.23 -21.26
N GLY A 247 -16.38 -39.81 -20.47
CA GLY A 247 -15.33 -40.70 -19.97
C GLY A 247 -15.85 -41.81 -19.06
N GLN A 248 -16.77 -41.48 -18.13
CA GLN A 248 -17.40 -42.47 -17.25
C GLN A 248 -18.23 -43.50 -18.02
N GLN A 249 -19.02 -43.06 -19.00
CA GLN A 249 -19.79 -43.96 -19.86
C GLN A 249 -18.87 -44.89 -20.66
N LEU A 250 -17.77 -44.36 -21.19
CA LEU A 250 -16.78 -45.17 -21.91
C LEU A 250 -16.11 -46.21 -20.99
N LEU A 251 -15.75 -45.83 -19.77
CA LEU A 251 -15.17 -46.74 -18.77
C LEU A 251 -16.16 -47.84 -18.35
N GLN A 252 -17.45 -47.52 -18.17
CA GLN A 252 -18.50 -48.52 -17.91
C GLN A 252 -18.60 -49.53 -19.05
N ARG A 253 -18.61 -49.03 -20.29
CA ARG A 253 -18.63 -49.88 -21.49
C ARG A 253 -17.40 -50.80 -21.57
N LEU A 254 -16.23 -50.34 -21.15
CA LEU A 254 -14.99 -51.13 -21.13
C LEU A 254 -14.94 -52.14 -19.97
N SER A 255 -15.63 -51.87 -18.86
CA SER A 255 -15.63 -52.73 -17.66
C SER A 255 -16.59 -53.92 -17.78
N GLY A 256 -17.47 -53.95 -18.79
CA GLY A 256 -18.38 -55.07 -19.05
C GLY A 256 -19.61 -55.15 -18.13
N ASP A 257 -19.77 -54.23 -17.19
CA ASP A 257 -20.95 -54.13 -16.33
C ASP A 257 -22.10 -53.44 -17.07
N ASN A 258 -22.84 -54.23 -17.86
CA ASN A 258 -24.21 -53.87 -18.22
C ASN A 258 -25.07 -53.99 -16.96
N ASN A 259 -25.18 -52.89 -16.21
CA ASN A 259 -26.16 -52.77 -15.14
C ASN A 259 -27.55 -52.61 -15.75
N SER A 260 -28.15 -53.71 -16.22
CA SER A 260 -29.59 -53.81 -16.40
C SER A 260 -30.22 -53.90 -15.01
N GLY A 261 -30.63 -52.74 -14.49
CA GLY A 261 -31.36 -52.65 -13.24
C GLY A 261 -32.75 -53.26 -13.37
N TYR A 262 -32.89 -54.56 -13.10
CA TYR A 262 -34.12 -55.18 -12.61
C TYR A 262 -33.84 -56.58 -12.03
N ASP A 263 -34.15 -56.71 -10.74
CA ASP A 263 -34.89 -57.82 -10.15
C ASP A 263 -34.40 -59.28 -10.40
N SER A 264 -33.73 -59.86 -9.41
CA SER A 264 -34.28 -61.03 -8.69
C SER A 264 -33.25 -61.56 -7.70
N GLY A 265 -33.63 -61.56 -6.41
CA GLY A 265 -32.95 -62.35 -5.40
C GLY A 265 -33.11 -63.84 -5.71
N TYR A 266 -32.07 -64.61 -5.35
CA TYR A 266 -32.01 -66.07 -5.34
C TYR A 266 -31.41 -66.74 -6.59
N SER A 267 -30.09 -66.99 -6.56
CA SER A 267 -29.44 -68.23 -7.02
C SER A 267 -27.95 -68.21 -6.64
N GLY A 268 -27.52 -69.22 -5.90
CA GLY A 268 -26.11 -69.50 -5.71
C GLY A 268 -25.49 -70.22 -6.91
N ARG A 269 -24.18 -70.47 -6.78
CA ARG A 269 -23.33 -71.41 -7.54
C ARG A 269 -22.57 -70.80 -8.71
N ASP A 270 -21.27 -70.61 -8.47
CA ASP A 270 -20.13 -70.78 -9.37
C ASP A 270 -20.45 -70.59 -10.86
N SER A 271 -20.25 -69.36 -11.34
CA SER A 271 -20.09 -69.05 -12.75
C SER A 271 -18.87 -68.16 -12.92
N GLU A 272 -17.74 -68.77 -13.26
CA GLU A 272 -16.51 -68.13 -13.74
C GLU A 272 -16.70 -67.52 -15.15
N ALA A 273 -17.83 -66.87 -15.38
CA ALA A 273 -18.15 -66.18 -16.62
C ALA A 273 -18.65 -64.78 -16.29
N SER A 274 -17.79 -63.98 -15.66
CA SER A 274 -17.87 -62.53 -15.85
C SER A 274 -17.58 -62.29 -17.33
N ASN A 275 -18.64 -62.00 -18.07
CA ASN A 275 -18.66 -61.72 -19.50
C ASN A 275 -18.05 -60.34 -19.83
N GLY A 276 -17.01 -59.94 -19.09
CA GLY A 276 -16.26 -58.72 -19.30
C GLY A 276 -15.49 -58.79 -20.62
N ILE A 277 -15.43 -57.67 -21.33
CA ILE A 277 -14.66 -57.52 -22.57
C ILE A 277 -13.19 -57.78 -22.25
N SER A 278 -12.74 -59.01 -22.54
CA SER A 278 -11.40 -59.53 -22.28
C SER A 278 -10.44 -59.22 -23.44
N ASN A 279 -10.59 -58.04 -24.08
CA ASN A 279 -9.64 -57.55 -25.07
C ASN A 279 -8.55 -56.72 -24.35
N PRO A 280 -7.30 -57.23 -24.23
CA PRO A 280 -6.23 -56.54 -23.53
C PRO A 280 -5.85 -55.18 -24.14
N ASP A 281 -6.06 -55.00 -25.45
CA ASP A 281 -5.75 -53.74 -26.15
C ASP A 281 -6.76 -52.63 -25.80
N LEU A 282 -8.04 -52.99 -25.66
CA LEU A 282 -9.07 -52.06 -25.20
C LEU A 282 -8.87 -51.73 -23.71
N GLN A 283 -8.54 -52.72 -22.88
CA GLN A 283 -8.24 -52.52 -21.46
C GLN A 283 -7.01 -51.63 -21.23
N ALA A 284 -6.01 -51.69 -22.11
CA ALA A 284 -4.85 -50.81 -22.05
C ALA A 284 -5.22 -49.31 -22.22
N SER A 285 -6.39 -49.00 -22.77
CA SER A 285 -6.89 -47.61 -22.88
C SER A 285 -7.50 -47.09 -21.56
N VAL A 286 -7.89 -47.97 -20.62
CA VAL A 286 -8.53 -47.57 -19.35
C VAL A 286 -7.65 -46.65 -18.50
N PRO A 287 -6.35 -46.96 -18.25
CA PRO A 287 -5.47 -46.06 -17.51
C PRO A 287 -5.30 -44.70 -18.21
N GLN A 288 -5.28 -44.70 -19.54
CA GLN A 288 -5.13 -43.47 -20.33
C GLN A 288 -6.38 -42.57 -20.20
N ILE A 289 -7.58 -43.16 -20.30
CA ILE A 289 -8.85 -42.42 -20.12
C ILE A 289 -8.91 -41.82 -18.71
N LEU A 290 -8.58 -42.61 -17.68
CA LEU A 290 -8.54 -42.14 -16.29
C LEU A 290 -7.52 -41.00 -16.10
N GLN A 291 -6.33 -41.11 -16.69
CA GLN A 291 -5.31 -40.07 -16.64
C GLN A 291 -5.78 -38.78 -17.32
N GLN A 292 -6.44 -38.88 -18.47
CA GLN A 292 -6.97 -37.70 -19.17
C GLN A 292 -8.06 -37.00 -18.34
N LEU A 293 -8.99 -37.76 -17.75
CA LEU A 293 -10.01 -37.20 -16.85
C LEU A 293 -9.37 -36.49 -15.64
N ASP A 294 -8.37 -37.09 -15.01
CA ASP A 294 -7.65 -36.46 -13.89
C ASP A 294 -6.92 -35.18 -14.33
N THR A 295 -6.27 -35.20 -15.49
CA THR A 295 -5.55 -34.05 -16.05
C THR A 295 -6.51 -32.90 -16.37
N ILE A 296 -7.66 -33.18 -16.98
CA ILE A 296 -8.70 -32.18 -17.26
C ILE A 296 -9.23 -31.59 -15.94
N ARG A 297 -9.56 -32.43 -14.96
CA ARG A 297 -10.08 -31.98 -13.65
C ARG A 297 -9.07 -31.10 -12.92
N THR A 298 -7.81 -31.51 -12.89
CA THR A 298 -6.74 -30.76 -12.22
C THR A 298 -6.43 -29.44 -12.94
N SER A 299 -6.35 -29.45 -14.27
CA SER A 299 -6.17 -28.23 -15.08
C SER A 299 -7.34 -27.26 -14.91
N HIS A 300 -8.59 -27.73 -14.99
CA HIS A 300 -9.77 -26.89 -14.76
C HIS A 300 -9.80 -26.30 -13.35
N LYS A 301 -9.47 -27.10 -12.33
CA LYS A 301 -9.33 -26.60 -10.95
C LYS A 301 -8.25 -25.53 -10.83
N HIS A 302 -7.12 -25.69 -11.53
CA HIS A 302 -6.05 -24.71 -11.56
C HIS A 302 -6.50 -23.40 -12.22
N VAL A 303 -7.18 -23.47 -13.37
CA VAL A 303 -7.78 -22.30 -14.05
C VAL A 303 -8.75 -21.56 -13.12
N LEU A 304 -9.60 -22.29 -12.37
CA LEU A 304 -10.49 -21.67 -11.38
C LEU A 304 -9.73 -20.98 -10.24
N GLN A 305 -8.65 -21.58 -9.74
CA GLN A 305 -7.79 -20.98 -8.72
C GLN A 305 -7.09 -19.71 -9.23
N LEU A 306 -6.53 -19.74 -10.44
CA LEU A 306 -5.92 -18.58 -11.08
C LEU A 306 -6.94 -17.46 -11.30
N TRP A 307 -8.17 -17.81 -11.72
CA TRP A 307 -9.25 -16.84 -11.85
C TRP A 307 -9.61 -16.18 -10.52
N GLN A 308 -9.72 -16.93 -9.42
CA GLN A 308 -9.97 -16.38 -8.09
C GLN A 308 -8.81 -15.49 -7.60
N HIS A 309 -7.57 -15.94 -7.81
CA HIS A 309 -6.39 -15.17 -7.44
C HIS A 309 -6.27 -13.86 -8.22
N LYS A 310 -6.51 -13.90 -9.54
CA LYS A 310 -6.54 -12.71 -10.40
C LYS A 310 -7.61 -11.72 -9.95
N LYS A 311 -8.78 -12.21 -9.53
CA LYS A 311 -9.84 -11.35 -8.96
C LYS A 311 -9.32 -10.56 -7.76
N LEU A 312 -8.77 -11.26 -6.77
CA LEU A 312 -8.23 -10.64 -5.56
C LEU A 312 -7.15 -9.59 -5.90
N LYS A 313 -6.25 -9.92 -6.82
CA LYS A 313 -5.19 -9.00 -7.25
C LYS A 313 -5.73 -7.75 -7.96
N LEU A 314 -6.74 -7.90 -8.82
CA LEU A 314 -7.39 -6.78 -9.50
C LEU A 314 -8.20 -5.91 -8.53
N ASP A 315 -8.94 -6.52 -7.59
CA ASP A 315 -9.66 -5.81 -6.53
C ASP A 315 -8.68 -4.98 -5.68
N GLN A 316 -7.54 -5.56 -5.28
CA GLN A 316 -6.47 -4.85 -4.58
C GLN A 316 -5.86 -3.74 -5.44
N CYS A 317 -5.62 -3.98 -6.74
CA CYS A 317 -5.13 -2.94 -7.64
C CYS A 317 -6.10 -1.75 -7.73
N PHE A 318 -7.40 -2.01 -7.85
CA PHE A 318 -8.41 -0.97 -7.90
C PHE A 318 -8.48 -0.18 -6.58
N GLN A 319 -8.45 -0.86 -5.43
CA GLN A 319 -8.39 -0.20 -4.12
C GLN A 319 -7.16 0.68 -3.96
N LEU A 320 -5.99 0.23 -4.43
CA LEU A 320 -4.75 1.01 -4.39
C LEU A 320 -4.90 2.32 -5.19
N ARG A 321 -5.46 2.26 -6.41
CA ARG A 321 -5.68 3.46 -7.24
C ARG A 321 -6.64 4.47 -6.59
N LEU A 322 -7.69 3.98 -5.91
CA LEU A 322 -8.60 4.85 -5.14
C LEU A 322 -7.88 5.52 -3.96
N PHE A 323 -7.14 4.74 -3.18
CA PHE A 323 -6.34 5.25 -2.06
C PHE A 323 -5.34 6.32 -2.51
N GLU A 324 -4.63 6.06 -3.61
CA GLU A 324 -3.65 6.99 -4.16
C GLU A 324 -4.28 8.30 -4.62
N GLN A 325 -5.44 8.24 -5.30
CA GLN A 325 -6.18 9.45 -5.69
C GLN A 325 -6.65 10.25 -4.47
N ASP A 326 -7.14 9.58 -3.43
CA ASP A 326 -7.57 10.26 -2.20
C ASP A 326 -6.37 10.92 -1.49
N CYS A 327 -5.21 10.26 -1.45
CA CYS A 327 -3.98 10.86 -0.93
C CYS A 327 -3.51 12.05 -1.76
N GLU A 328 -3.53 11.95 -3.09
CA GLU A 328 -3.13 13.01 -4.02
C GLU A 328 -3.95 14.29 -3.77
N LYS A 329 -5.28 14.16 -3.73
CA LYS A 329 -6.17 15.29 -3.41
C LYS A 329 -5.84 15.96 -2.08
N MET A 330 -5.49 15.18 -1.05
CA MET A 330 -5.12 15.74 0.24
C MET A 330 -3.73 16.39 0.21
N PHE A 331 -2.75 15.81 -0.48
CA PHE A 331 -1.44 16.45 -0.66
C PHE A 331 -1.57 17.78 -1.40
N ASP A 332 -2.32 17.82 -2.50
CA ASP A 332 -2.55 19.05 -3.29
C ASP A 332 -3.21 20.13 -2.43
N TRP A 333 -4.25 19.76 -1.68
CA TRP A 333 -4.92 20.68 -0.78
C TRP A 333 -3.97 21.22 0.29
N ILE A 334 -3.20 20.35 0.97
CA ILE A 334 -2.27 20.79 2.02
C ILE A 334 -1.18 21.70 1.45
N CYS A 335 -0.59 21.34 0.31
CA CYS A 335 0.47 22.14 -0.30
C CYS A 335 -0.05 23.52 -0.71
N HIS A 336 -1.19 23.58 -1.39
CA HIS A 336 -1.80 24.84 -1.80
C HIS A 336 -2.11 25.75 -0.61
N ASN A 337 -2.78 25.21 0.42
CA ASN A 337 -3.20 26.01 1.58
C ASN A 337 -2.02 26.40 2.46
N ARG A 338 -0.97 25.58 2.52
CA ARG A 338 0.28 25.94 3.17
C ARG A 338 0.95 27.11 2.44
N ASP A 339 1.02 27.10 1.12
CA ASP A 339 1.63 28.20 0.36
C ASP A 339 0.87 29.51 0.59
N VAL A 340 -0.47 29.47 0.58
CA VAL A 340 -1.32 30.64 0.89
C VAL A 340 -1.08 31.12 2.32
N PHE A 341 -1.09 30.20 3.30
CA PHE A 341 -0.82 30.51 4.71
C PHE A 341 0.54 31.21 4.88
N LEU A 342 1.59 30.70 4.23
CA LEU A 342 2.95 31.24 4.32
C LEU A 342 3.10 32.65 3.72
N MET A 343 2.10 33.17 3.00
CA MET A 343 2.13 34.54 2.49
C MET A 343 1.84 35.61 3.55
N SER A 344 1.16 35.27 4.64
CA SER A 344 0.76 36.24 5.68
C SER A 344 0.88 35.72 7.11
N TYR A 345 1.48 34.54 7.31
CA TYR A 345 1.55 33.89 8.63
C TYR A 345 2.31 34.66 9.72
N VAL A 346 3.07 35.69 9.37
CA VAL A 346 3.78 36.57 10.33
C VAL A 346 3.05 37.90 10.56
N GLU A 347 1.96 38.16 9.85
CA GLU A 347 1.14 39.35 10.05
C GLU A 347 0.36 39.24 11.36
N ILE A 348 0.50 40.25 12.23
CA ILE A 348 -0.07 40.29 13.58
C ILE A 348 -1.04 41.47 13.83
N GLY A 349 -1.17 42.37 12.85
CA GLY A 349 -1.91 43.62 12.99
C GLY A 349 -1.15 44.71 13.77
N HIS A 350 -1.49 45.98 13.52
CA HIS A 350 -0.87 47.15 14.14
C HIS A 350 -1.76 47.88 15.16
N SER A 351 -2.96 47.37 15.42
CA SER A 351 -3.92 47.89 16.39
C SER A 351 -4.71 46.74 17.01
N TYR A 352 -5.39 47.00 18.14
CA TYR A 352 -6.24 45.99 18.78
C TYR A 352 -7.33 45.47 17.85
N GLN A 353 -8.00 46.38 17.12
CA GLN A 353 -9.07 45.99 16.21
C GLN A 353 -8.54 45.14 15.06
N LEU A 354 -7.46 45.57 14.39
CA LEU A 354 -6.90 44.81 13.28
C LEU A 354 -6.35 43.45 13.71
N ALA A 355 -5.66 43.38 14.85
CA ALA A 355 -5.17 42.11 15.40
C ALA A 355 -6.33 41.13 15.69
N LYS A 356 -7.47 41.66 16.16
CA LYS A 356 -8.67 40.87 16.42
C LYS A 356 -9.33 40.40 15.12
N ASP A 357 -9.43 41.26 14.11
CA ASP A 357 -9.99 40.90 12.80
C ASP A 357 -9.16 39.78 12.14
N ILE A 358 -7.82 39.88 12.17
CA ILE A 358 -6.90 38.85 11.66
C ILE A 358 -7.05 37.54 12.47
N GLN A 359 -7.21 37.62 13.79
CA GLN A 359 -7.45 36.45 14.63
C GLN A 359 -8.75 35.74 14.27
N GLU A 360 -9.84 36.48 14.06
CA GLU A 360 -11.14 35.93 13.67
C GLU A 360 -11.07 35.25 12.29
N GLU A 361 -10.41 35.87 11.31
CA GLU A 361 -10.17 35.26 9.99
C GLU A 361 -9.37 33.95 10.09
N HIS A 362 -8.27 33.94 10.85
CA HIS A 362 -7.46 32.75 11.09
C HIS A 362 -8.23 31.63 11.79
N ASN A 363 -9.07 31.97 12.77
CA ASN A 363 -9.93 31.00 13.45
C ASN A 363 -10.93 30.37 12.48
N HIS A 364 -11.55 31.17 11.60
CA HIS A 364 -12.44 30.65 10.56
C HIS A 364 -11.70 29.69 9.60
N PHE A 365 -10.49 30.03 9.17
CA PHE A 365 -9.67 29.17 8.34
C PHE A 365 -9.30 27.85 9.04
N THR A 366 -8.89 27.91 10.30
CA THR A 366 -8.53 26.74 11.11
C THR A 366 -9.74 25.81 11.32
N MET A 367 -10.91 26.37 11.61
CA MET A 367 -12.15 25.60 11.73
C MET A 367 -12.55 24.93 10.40
N SER A 368 -12.42 25.64 9.27
CA SER A 368 -12.67 25.09 7.93
C SER A 368 -11.73 23.90 7.62
N SER A 369 -10.48 23.99 8.08
CA SER A 369 -9.45 22.96 7.90
C SER A 369 -9.73 21.67 8.68
N MET A 370 -10.63 21.68 9.67
CA MET A 370 -10.96 20.49 10.49
C MET A 370 -11.57 19.36 9.65
N ASN A 371 -12.33 19.68 8.60
CA ASN A 371 -12.87 18.67 7.68
C ASN A 371 -11.76 17.88 6.97
N VAL A 372 -10.63 18.54 6.67
CA VAL A 372 -9.48 17.91 6.04
C VAL A 372 -8.81 16.93 7.00
N TYR A 373 -8.65 17.31 8.27
CA TYR A 373 -8.14 16.41 9.30
C TYR A 373 -8.96 15.12 9.41
N VAL A 374 -10.29 15.24 9.46
CA VAL A 374 -11.19 14.09 9.52
C VAL A 374 -11.02 13.20 8.29
N ASN A 375 -10.92 13.80 7.09
CA ASN A 375 -10.74 13.03 5.86
C ASN A 375 -9.38 12.31 5.82
N ILE A 376 -8.29 12.96 6.25
CA ILE A 376 -6.96 12.35 6.34
C ILE A 376 -6.97 11.15 7.29
N ASN A 377 -7.58 11.28 8.48
CA ASN A 377 -7.71 10.15 9.41
C ASN A 377 -8.50 8.99 8.81
N ARG A 378 -9.55 9.28 8.03
CA ARG A 378 -10.31 8.24 7.32
C ARG A 378 -9.45 7.53 6.27
N ILE A 379 -8.65 8.26 5.51
CA ILE A 379 -7.72 7.69 4.50
C ILE A 379 -6.65 6.82 5.18
N VAL A 380 -6.05 7.30 6.28
CA VAL A 380 -5.08 6.54 7.08
C VAL A 380 -5.72 5.26 7.66
N ALA A 381 -6.97 5.32 8.12
CA ALA A 381 -7.69 4.13 8.59
C ALA A 381 -7.96 3.12 7.46
N VAL A 382 -8.29 3.59 6.24
CA VAL A 382 -8.39 2.72 5.05
C VAL A 382 -7.04 2.07 4.76
N ALA A 383 -5.94 2.82 4.79
CA ALA A 383 -4.59 2.31 4.59
C ALA A 383 -4.23 1.19 5.58
N HIS A 384 -4.53 1.37 6.86
CA HIS A 384 -4.30 0.34 7.88
C HIS A 384 -5.08 -0.94 7.59
N ARG A 385 -6.37 -0.86 7.24
CA ARG A 385 -7.17 -2.04 6.87
C ARG A 385 -6.65 -2.75 5.63
N MET A 386 -6.17 -2.01 4.64
CA MET A 386 -5.53 -2.60 3.46
C MET A 386 -4.25 -3.36 3.86
N ILE A 387 -3.43 -2.80 4.74
CA ILE A 387 -2.21 -3.45 5.23
C ILE A 387 -2.53 -4.72 6.02
N GLU A 388 -3.50 -4.65 6.95
CA GLU A 388 -3.92 -5.78 7.79
C GLU A 388 -4.52 -6.93 6.99
N SER A 389 -5.22 -6.63 5.88
CA SER A 389 -5.77 -7.66 4.99
C SER A 389 -4.72 -8.32 4.08
N GLY A 390 -3.43 -7.98 4.21
CA GLY A 390 -2.36 -8.60 3.43
C GLY A 390 -2.27 -8.09 1.99
N HIS A 391 -2.64 -6.82 1.75
CA HIS A 391 -2.60 -6.21 0.43
C HIS A 391 -1.18 -6.29 -0.20
N TYR A 392 -1.10 -6.64 -1.49
CA TYR A 392 0.19 -6.87 -2.17
C TYR A 392 1.14 -5.67 -2.11
N ALA A 393 0.60 -4.45 -2.11
CA ALA A 393 1.33 -3.17 -2.01
C ALA A 393 1.42 -2.58 -0.58
N SER A 394 1.27 -3.40 0.48
CA SER A 394 1.20 -2.94 1.87
C SER A 394 2.35 -2.00 2.31
N ASN A 395 3.60 -2.28 1.91
CA ASN A 395 4.75 -1.43 2.25
C ASN A 395 4.64 -0.03 1.63
N HIS A 396 4.15 0.05 0.39
CA HIS A 396 3.94 1.29 -0.33
C HIS A 396 2.82 2.11 0.32
N ILE A 397 1.67 1.47 0.55
CA ILE A 397 0.51 2.08 1.23
C ILE A 397 0.92 2.66 2.59
N ARG A 398 1.70 1.90 3.38
CA ARG A 398 2.23 2.36 4.67
C ARG A 398 3.07 3.63 4.53
N THR A 399 3.96 3.65 3.54
CA THR A 399 4.86 4.78 3.31
C THR A 399 4.09 6.05 2.92
N VAL A 400 3.12 5.93 2.01
CA VAL A 400 2.29 7.06 1.56
C VAL A 400 1.40 7.57 2.70
N ALA A 401 0.73 6.69 3.44
CA ALA A 401 -0.13 7.07 4.55
C ALA A 401 0.65 7.79 5.67
N GLN A 402 1.82 7.26 6.04
CA GLN A 402 2.70 7.90 7.03
C GLN A 402 3.19 9.27 6.56
N ARG A 403 3.51 9.42 5.27
CA ARG A 403 3.91 10.71 4.71
C ARG A 403 2.76 11.71 4.80
N LEU A 404 1.54 11.32 4.41
CA LEU A 404 0.36 12.19 4.45
C LEU A 404 0.07 12.66 5.88
N ASP A 405 0.04 11.74 6.85
CA ASP A 405 -0.18 12.07 8.27
C ASP A 405 0.89 13.03 8.82
N ARG A 406 2.17 12.79 8.50
CA ARG A 406 3.26 13.68 8.91
C ARG A 406 3.15 15.07 8.30
N THR A 407 2.87 15.17 7.00
CA THR A 407 2.73 16.44 6.29
C THR A 407 1.57 17.26 6.86
N TRP A 408 0.43 16.62 7.17
CA TRP A 408 -0.67 17.27 7.84
C TRP A 408 -0.30 17.77 9.24
N LYS A 409 0.32 16.92 10.08
CA LYS A 409 0.70 17.30 11.45
C LYS A 409 1.67 18.48 11.48
N GLN A 410 2.60 18.55 10.52
CA GLN A 410 3.48 19.70 10.37
C GLN A 410 2.70 20.97 10.06
N PHE A 411 1.79 20.92 9.08
CA PHE A 411 0.97 22.09 8.75
C PHE A 411 0.08 22.51 9.91
N ALA A 412 -0.58 21.57 10.58
CA ALA A 412 -1.43 21.81 11.75
C ALA A 412 -0.64 22.47 12.90
N ALA A 413 0.60 22.05 13.16
CA ALA A 413 1.45 22.70 14.15
C ALA A 413 1.66 24.20 13.86
N GLY A 414 1.85 24.57 12.59
CA GLY A 414 1.93 25.99 12.22
C GLY A 414 0.63 26.77 12.44
N LEU A 415 -0.53 26.14 12.22
CA LEU A 415 -1.83 26.74 12.52
C LEU A 415 -2.01 26.96 14.02
N ASP A 416 -1.62 25.99 14.84
CA ASP A 416 -1.70 26.06 16.30
C ASP A 416 -0.78 27.15 16.86
N GLU A 417 0.46 27.25 16.37
CA GLU A 417 1.38 28.31 16.75
C GLU A 417 0.87 29.70 16.33
N ARG A 418 0.34 29.85 15.10
CA ARG A 418 -0.24 31.14 14.65
C ARG A 418 -1.44 31.54 15.49
N THR A 419 -2.28 30.58 15.90
CA THR A 419 -3.40 30.83 16.82
C THR A 419 -2.91 31.44 18.14
N SER A 420 -1.83 30.89 18.69
CA SER A 420 -1.21 31.37 19.93
C SER A 420 -0.62 32.78 19.76
N VAL A 421 0.10 33.03 18.67
CA VAL A 421 0.67 34.35 18.35
C VAL A 421 -0.41 35.42 18.19
N LEU A 422 -1.50 35.13 17.47
CA LEU A 422 -2.58 36.10 17.27
C LEU A 422 -3.31 36.40 18.59
N ALA A 423 -3.47 35.42 19.48
CA ALA A 423 -3.99 35.66 20.83
C ALA A 423 -3.09 36.57 21.66
N LEU A 424 -1.77 36.37 21.60
CA LEU A 424 -0.80 37.26 22.23
C LEU A 424 -0.83 38.66 21.61
N SER A 425 -0.99 38.78 20.29
CA SER A 425 -1.08 40.07 19.60
C SER A 425 -2.30 40.87 20.04
N VAL A 426 -3.47 40.24 20.08
CA VAL A 426 -4.71 40.86 20.55
C VAL A 426 -4.56 41.35 22.00
N LEU A 427 -4.00 40.50 22.87
CA LEU A 427 -3.79 40.86 24.28
C LEU A 427 -2.80 42.03 24.43
N PHE A 428 -1.67 41.98 23.74
CA PHE A 428 -0.65 43.04 23.76
C PHE A 428 -1.24 44.38 23.31
N HIS A 429 -1.88 44.41 22.13
CA HIS A 429 -2.45 45.64 21.60
C HIS A 429 -3.60 46.17 22.45
N HIS A 430 -4.42 45.31 23.05
CA HIS A 430 -5.46 45.71 23.99
C HIS A 430 -4.87 46.41 25.22
N LYS A 431 -3.84 45.82 25.82
CA LYS A 431 -3.15 46.39 27.00
C LYS A 431 -2.39 47.67 26.66
N ALA A 432 -1.73 47.72 25.50
CA ALA A 432 -1.05 48.91 25.00
C ALA A 432 -2.03 50.08 24.82
N GLN A 433 -3.19 49.83 24.20
CA GLN A 433 -4.24 50.83 24.03
C GLN A 433 -4.79 51.30 25.39
N GLN A 434 -5.12 50.37 26.31
CA GLN A 434 -5.56 50.71 27.66
C GLN A 434 -4.54 51.57 28.42
N TYR A 435 -3.24 51.29 28.26
CA TYR A 435 -2.20 52.09 28.88
C TYR A 435 -2.26 53.53 28.38
N VAL A 436 -2.28 53.72 27.05
CA VAL A 436 -2.33 55.05 26.42
C VAL A 436 -3.61 55.81 26.78
N GLU A 437 -4.76 55.14 26.82
CA GLU A 437 -6.04 55.73 27.23
C GLU A 437 -6.03 56.21 28.70
N ASN A 438 -5.27 55.56 29.57
CA ASN A 438 -5.15 55.96 30.97
C ASN A 438 -4.11 57.06 31.23
N VAL A 439 -3.19 57.33 30.29
CA VAL A 439 -2.15 58.35 30.44
C VAL A 439 -2.73 59.72 30.82
N PRO A 440 -3.75 60.27 30.14
CA PRO A 440 -4.32 61.57 30.52
C PRO A 440 -4.92 61.58 31.93
N ASN A 441 -5.57 60.48 32.33
CA ASN A 441 -6.19 60.36 33.65
C ASN A 441 -5.13 60.36 34.76
N TRP A 442 -4.03 59.62 34.57
CA TRP A 442 -2.92 59.63 35.51
C TRP A 442 -2.21 60.97 35.55
N ASP A 443 -2.07 61.63 34.40
CA ASP A 443 -1.48 62.96 34.33
C ASP A 443 -2.29 63.99 35.12
N GLU A 444 -3.61 64.01 34.86
CA GLU A 444 -4.54 64.86 35.60
C GLU A 444 -4.52 64.54 37.11
N ALA A 445 -4.50 63.26 37.48
CA ALA A 445 -4.42 62.85 38.89
C ALA A 445 -3.13 63.34 39.56
N ILE A 446 -1.99 63.35 38.88
CA ILE A 446 -0.71 63.88 39.38
C ILE A 446 -0.78 65.41 39.53
N GLU A 447 -1.32 66.10 38.54
CA GLU A 447 -1.41 67.57 38.54
C GLU A 447 -2.34 68.07 39.65
N ASN A 448 -3.52 67.45 39.78
CA ASN A 448 -4.58 67.83 40.70
C ASN A 448 -4.33 67.50 42.17
N VAL A 449 -3.23 66.80 42.53
CA VAL A 449 -2.91 66.58 43.94
C VAL A 449 -2.69 67.94 44.62
N THR A 450 -3.63 68.34 45.47
CA THR A 450 -3.47 69.54 46.30
C THR A 450 -2.43 69.24 47.38
N ILE A 451 -1.65 70.24 47.78
CA ILE A 451 -0.65 70.08 48.86
C ILE A 451 -1.32 70.56 50.15
N PRO A 452 -1.74 69.65 51.05
CA PRO A 452 -2.46 70.04 52.26
C PRO A 452 -1.54 70.70 53.28
N ASN A 453 -2.15 71.29 54.30
CA ASN A 453 -1.44 71.94 55.40
C ASN A 453 -1.44 71.11 56.69
N GLU A 454 -2.32 70.12 56.80
CA GLU A 454 -2.43 69.24 57.97
C GLU A 454 -1.57 67.99 57.77
N ILE A 455 -0.83 67.58 58.82
CA ILE A 455 0.14 66.47 58.78
C ILE A 455 -0.55 65.16 58.36
N MET A 456 -1.64 64.79 59.02
CA MET A 456 -2.37 63.55 58.69
C MET A 456 -2.89 63.51 57.25
N VAL A 457 -3.36 64.66 56.73
CA VAL A 457 -3.87 64.75 55.35
C VAL A 457 -2.71 64.69 54.36
N LEU A 458 -1.55 65.28 54.68
CA LEU A 458 -0.32 65.15 53.88
C LEU A 458 0.16 63.71 53.77
N GLU A 459 0.20 62.98 54.89
CA GLU A 459 0.57 61.55 54.91
C GLU A 459 -0.36 60.73 54.03
N ASN A 460 -1.68 60.94 54.16
CA ASN A 460 -2.67 60.28 53.31
C ASN A 460 -2.49 60.64 51.81
N SER A 461 -2.25 61.91 51.48
CA SER A 461 -1.97 62.34 50.11
C SER A 461 -0.69 61.71 49.55
N ILE A 462 0.35 61.52 50.37
CA ILE A 462 1.59 60.81 49.97
C ILE A 462 1.28 59.34 49.67
N HIS A 463 0.51 58.66 50.52
CA HIS A 463 0.12 57.27 50.28
C HIS A 463 -0.73 57.12 49.01
N GLN A 464 -1.70 58.00 48.78
CA GLN A 464 -2.50 58.00 47.56
C GLN A 464 -1.66 58.24 46.30
N HIS A 465 -0.71 59.18 46.37
CA HIS A 465 0.23 59.46 45.29
C HIS A 465 1.15 58.26 45.02
N GLN A 466 1.61 57.56 46.05
CA GLN A 466 2.41 56.35 45.90
C GLN A 466 1.62 55.21 45.24
N ASN A 467 0.36 55.00 45.65
CA ASN A 467 -0.52 54.01 45.02
C ASN A 467 -0.75 54.29 43.52
N LEU A 468 -0.88 55.56 43.13
CA LEU A 468 -1.01 55.95 41.71
C LEU A 468 0.20 55.48 40.88
N TYR A 469 1.42 55.60 41.41
CA TYR A 469 2.63 55.12 40.73
C TYR A 469 2.68 53.60 40.63
N GLU A 470 2.25 52.89 41.67
CA GLU A 470 2.16 51.42 41.65
C GLU A 470 1.18 50.94 40.57
N LEU A 471 0.04 51.61 40.41
CA LEU A 471 -0.92 51.33 39.32
C LEU A 471 -0.31 51.56 37.94
N MET A 472 0.41 52.67 37.74
CA MET A 472 1.13 52.94 36.49
C MET A 472 2.19 51.87 36.19
N CYS A 473 2.96 51.47 37.20
CA CYS A 473 3.99 50.43 37.07
C CYS A 473 3.40 49.07 36.75
N GLN A 474 2.27 48.71 37.38
CA GLN A 474 1.55 47.48 37.09
C GLN A 474 1.08 47.47 35.63
N ALA A 475 0.42 48.53 35.18
CA ALA A 475 -0.07 48.64 33.81
C ALA A 475 1.10 48.57 32.79
N TYR A 476 2.22 49.26 33.06
CA TYR A 476 3.42 49.17 32.23
C TYR A 476 3.97 47.74 32.17
N THR A 477 4.06 47.05 33.31
CA THR A 477 4.57 45.68 33.41
C THR A 477 3.70 44.71 32.63
N GLU A 478 2.38 44.87 32.65
CA GLU A 478 1.46 44.06 31.84
C GLU A 478 1.73 44.21 30.33
N VAL A 479 1.92 45.45 29.84
CA VAL A 479 2.25 45.66 28.42
C VAL A 479 3.64 45.11 28.09
N TYR A 480 4.62 45.33 28.96
CA TYR A 480 6.00 44.84 28.77
C TYR A 480 6.06 43.32 28.69
N ASN A 481 5.35 42.61 29.56
CA ASN A 481 5.26 41.15 29.53
C ASN A 481 4.53 40.65 28.27
N GLY A 482 3.48 41.36 27.85
CA GLY A 482 2.78 41.07 26.59
C GLY A 482 3.69 41.21 25.37
N TYR A 483 4.48 42.28 25.33
CA TYR A 483 5.51 42.54 24.31
C TYR A 483 6.52 41.39 24.20
N GLN A 484 7.12 40.98 25.33
CA GLN A 484 8.11 39.91 25.37
C GLN A 484 7.51 38.57 24.91
N SER A 485 6.30 38.26 25.39
CA SER A 485 5.60 37.03 25.03
C SER A 485 5.28 36.98 23.54
N LEU A 486 4.83 38.10 22.97
CA LEU A 486 4.50 38.21 21.55
C LEU A 486 5.72 38.04 20.65
N LEU A 487 6.85 38.68 20.97
CA LEU A 487 8.10 38.49 20.19
C LEU A 487 8.60 37.04 20.25
N ASN A 488 8.61 36.44 21.43
CA ASN A 488 9.01 35.03 21.58
C ASN A 488 8.05 34.08 20.82
N GLY A 489 6.75 34.39 20.83
CA GLY A 489 5.75 33.66 20.05
C GLY A 489 6.01 33.76 18.54
N LEU A 490 6.30 34.97 18.04
CA LEU A 490 6.66 35.19 16.63
C LEU A 490 7.90 34.40 16.23
N ASP A 491 8.94 34.38 17.06
CA ASP A 491 10.15 33.60 16.81
C ASP A 491 9.86 32.10 16.71
N THR A 492 9.04 31.59 17.63
CA THR A 492 8.63 30.18 17.64
C THR A 492 7.84 29.83 16.38
N LEU A 493 6.90 30.69 15.97
CA LEU A 493 6.11 30.50 14.77
C LEU A 493 6.98 30.46 13.51
N VAL A 494 7.94 31.37 13.38
CA VAL A 494 8.89 31.37 12.25
C VAL A 494 9.69 30.08 12.23
N GLN A 495 10.23 29.62 13.36
CA GLN A 495 10.98 28.38 13.44
C GLN A 495 10.16 27.16 13.01
N VAL A 496 8.90 27.08 13.44
CA VAL A 496 7.99 25.99 13.05
C VAL A 496 7.72 26.03 11.55
N CYS A 497 7.41 27.20 10.99
CA CYS A 497 7.09 27.34 9.57
C CYS A 497 8.31 27.20 8.63
N GLU A 498 9.50 27.61 9.05
CA GLU A 498 10.76 27.37 8.32
C GLU A 498 11.14 25.89 8.30
N SER A 499 10.72 25.11 9.31
CA SER A 499 10.96 23.66 9.35
C SER A 499 10.13 22.89 8.33
N PHE A 500 9.15 23.53 7.71
CA PHE A 500 8.29 22.87 6.75
C PHE A 500 9.09 22.43 5.51
N PRO A 501 9.00 21.15 5.09
CA PRO A 501 9.79 20.64 3.97
C PRO A 501 9.48 21.40 2.69
N THR A 502 10.47 21.71 1.86
CA THR A 502 10.23 22.33 0.54
C THR A 502 9.23 21.47 -0.24
N PRO A 503 8.14 22.04 -0.78
CA PRO A 503 7.20 21.28 -1.56
C PRO A 503 7.94 20.60 -2.71
N PRO A 504 7.72 19.30 -2.96
CA PRO A 504 8.35 18.64 -4.09
C PRO A 504 7.92 19.37 -5.37
N SER A 505 8.88 19.61 -6.27
CA SER A 505 8.68 20.39 -7.51
C SER A 505 7.65 19.78 -8.47
N ASN A 506 7.19 18.56 -8.20
CA ASN A 506 5.98 17.96 -8.76
C ASN A 506 5.25 17.24 -7.62
N VAL A 507 3.91 17.22 -7.67
CA VAL A 507 3.10 16.27 -6.88
C VAL A 507 3.76 14.91 -7.06
N PRO A 508 4.17 14.22 -5.98
CA PRO A 508 5.00 13.04 -6.11
C PRO A 508 4.22 11.99 -6.87
N PHE A 509 4.53 11.84 -8.17
CA PHE A 509 4.14 10.70 -8.98
C PHE A 509 4.46 9.49 -8.13
N ILE A 510 3.42 8.76 -7.75
CA ILE A 510 3.50 7.62 -6.86
C ILE A 510 4.09 6.46 -7.70
N HIS A 511 5.38 6.58 -8.04
CA HIS A 511 6.06 5.66 -8.93
C HIS A 511 6.75 4.56 -8.14
N TYR A 512 6.43 3.32 -8.53
CA TYR A 512 7.01 2.07 -8.07
C TYR A 512 8.52 2.02 -8.26
N GLY A 513 9.30 2.29 -7.21
CA GLY A 513 10.76 2.17 -7.26
C GLY A 513 11.37 1.98 -5.89
N ASN A 514 11.85 0.76 -5.61
CA ASN A 514 12.69 0.45 -4.45
C ASN A 514 13.88 1.42 -4.41
N SER A 515 13.94 2.28 -3.38
CA SER A 515 15.16 3.00 -3.03
C SER A 515 15.44 2.85 -1.52
N PRO A 516 16.70 2.59 -1.14
CA PRO A 516 17.07 2.29 0.24
C PRO A 516 17.05 3.54 1.11
N GLN A 517 16.44 3.43 2.29
CA GLN A 517 16.42 4.46 3.32
C GLN A 517 17.85 4.80 3.78
N LYS A 518 18.25 6.08 3.64
CA LYS A 518 19.35 6.64 4.42
C LYS A 518 18.80 7.17 5.74
N ASN A 519 19.16 6.51 6.84
CA ASN A 519 19.06 7.05 8.18
C ASN A 519 19.93 8.31 8.29
N VAL A 520 19.37 9.39 8.83
CA VAL A 520 20.17 10.50 9.36
C VAL A 520 19.73 10.74 10.80
N HIS A 521 20.61 10.34 11.72
CA HIS A 521 20.56 10.72 13.12
C HIS A 521 21.06 12.17 13.30
N SER A 522 20.26 12.93 14.04
CA SER A 522 20.61 13.74 15.23
C SER A 522 21.61 14.92 15.17
N THR A 523 21.26 15.90 16.01
CA THR A 523 22.08 16.91 16.72
C THR A 523 22.27 18.31 16.13
N SER A 524 21.60 19.26 16.78
CA SER A 524 22.20 20.39 17.50
C SER A 524 23.42 21.05 16.86
N LYS A 525 23.20 22.14 16.09
CA LYS A 525 24.27 23.10 15.72
C LYS A 525 23.79 24.48 15.22
N LYS A 526 22.67 25.00 15.74
CA LYS A 526 22.22 26.39 15.45
C LYS A 526 22.08 27.31 16.67
N LEU A 527 22.28 26.79 17.89
CA LEU A 527 22.31 27.57 19.14
C LEU A 527 23.63 28.32 19.38
N LEU A 528 24.58 28.33 18.44
CA LEU A 528 25.91 28.90 18.63
C LEU A 528 26.21 30.16 17.80
N TYR A 529 25.25 30.70 17.04
CA TYR A 529 25.49 31.89 16.18
C TYR A 529 24.57 33.08 16.46
N GLN A 530 23.53 32.97 17.30
CA GLN A 530 22.59 34.08 17.55
C GLN A 530 22.79 34.78 18.90
N LEU A 531 23.63 34.24 19.79
CA LEU A 531 24.02 34.91 21.05
C LEU A 531 25.04 36.04 20.84
N ASP A 532 25.69 36.13 19.68
CA ASP A 532 26.71 37.15 19.40
C ASP A 532 26.10 38.49 18.93
N HIS A 533 24.89 38.47 18.37
CA HIS A 533 24.21 39.66 17.85
C HIS A 533 23.53 40.49 18.95
N LEU A 534 23.26 39.91 20.12
CA LEU A 534 22.60 40.61 21.24
C LEU A 534 23.60 41.37 22.13
N VAL A 535 24.89 41.00 22.11
CA VAL A 535 25.95 41.65 22.90
C VAL A 535 26.47 42.92 22.20
N GLN A 536 26.31 43.03 20.88
CA GLN A 536 26.83 44.16 20.10
C GLN A 536 25.88 45.37 20.03
N VAL A 537 24.60 45.20 20.38
CA VAL A 537 23.60 46.28 20.37
C VAL A 537 23.56 47.05 21.70
N CYS A 538 24.02 46.44 22.80
CA CYS A 538 23.96 47.06 24.14
C CYS A 538 25.17 47.93 24.51
N ASN A 539 26.23 47.97 23.70
CA ASN A 539 27.43 48.76 23.99
C ASN A 539 27.77 49.71 22.83
N GLN A 540 27.16 50.89 22.83
CA GLN A 540 27.79 52.11 22.29
C GLN A 540 27.08 53.36 22.78
N SER A 541 27.71 54.04 23.73
CA SER A 541 27.47 55.44 24.10
C SER A 541 28.67 56.27 23.65
N ASP A 542 28.38 57.49 23.19
CA ASP A 542 29.23 58.68 23.08
C ASP A 542 30.10 58.98 21.83
N LEU A 543 29.70 60.09 21.19
CA LEU A 543 30.45 61.31 20.78
C LEU A 543 31.46 61.31 19.60
N THR A 544 30.95 61.79 18.44
CA THR A 544 31.49 62.80 17.46
C THR A 544 32.91 62.70 16.85
N PRO A 545 33.23 63.46 15.78
CA PRO A 545 32.69 63.50 14.41
C PRO A 545 33.82 63.29 13.36
N VAL A 546 33.53 63.33 12.04
CA VAL A 546 34.35 63.94 10.94
C VAL A 546 34.05 63.35 9.54
N ALA A 547 33.97 64.29 8.59
CA ALA A 547 34.25 64.23 7.14
C ALA A 547 33.22 63.69 6.14
N GLU A 548 32.63 64.68 5.46
CA GLU A 548 32.35 64.76 4.01
C GLU A 548 33.24 63.88 3.11
N GLN A 549 32.65 63.27 2.08
CA GLN A 549 32.88 63.67 0.67
C GLN A 549 32.07 62.80 -0.31
N HIS A 550 31.31 63.50 -1.18
CA HIS A 550 31.14 63.29 -2.64
C HIS A 550 30.52 61.97 -3.17
N HIS A 551 29.86 61.92 -4.33
CA HIS A 551 29.00 62.79 -5.14
C HIS A 551 28.61 61.92 -6.36
N LYS A 552 27.33 61.93 -6.75
CA LYS A 552 26.78 61.60 -8.10
C LYS A 552 26.85 60.11 -8.51
N HIS A 553 25.88 59.52 -9.21
CA HIS A 553 25.21 60.01 -10.42
C HIS A 553 23.85 59.30 -10.61
N LEU A 554 22.84 60.06 -11.02
CA LEU A 554 21.59 59.55 -11.61
C LEU A 554 21.88 59.00 -13.00
N ASP A 555 21.24 57.91 -13.41
CA ASP A 555 20.66 57.89 -14.75
C ASP A 555 19.39 57.02 -14.79
N SER A 556 18.45 57.54 -15.56
CA SER A 556 17.09 57.11 -15.79
C SER A 556 16.99 56.46 -17.17
N GLY A 557 16.20 55.40 -17.35
CA GLY A 557 15.82 55.00 -18.71
C GLY A 557 15.23 53.61 -18.91
N SER A 558 13.89 53.57 -18.89
CA SER A 558 12.99 52.83 -19.79
C SER A 558 13.03 51.30 -19.92
N ASP A 559 11.87 50.72 -19.59
CA ASP A 559 11.09 49.72 -20.33
C ASP A 559 11.75 48.44 -20.83
N SER A 560 11.33 47.32 -20.24
CA SER A 560 11.13 46.07 -20.98
C SER A 560 10.07 45.19 -20.29
N SER A 561 8.98 44.94 -21.02
CA SER A 561 8.00 43.89 -20.76
C SER A 561 8.68 42.53 -20.61
N ALA A 562 8.42 41.80 -19.52
CA ALA A 562 8.86 40.42 -19.36
C ALA A 562 7.84 39.59 -18.56
N ASN A 563 7.31 38.58 -19.24
CA ASN A 563 6.50 37.48 -18.72
C ASN A 563 7.08 36.90 -17.42
N THR A 564 6.33 37.00 -16.33
CA THR A 564 6.68 36.36 -15.05
C THR A 564 6.30 34.89 -15.07
N THR A 565 7.26 34.04 -15.43
CA THR A 565 7.30 32.67 -14.93
C THR A 565 7.68 32.74 -13.44
N LYS A 566 6.69 32.56 -12.56
CA LYS A 566 6.90 32.55 -11.09
C LYS A 566 7.81 31.36 -10.73
N THR A 567 9.05 31.69 -10.44
CA THR A 567 10.05 30.82 -9.83
C THR A 567 9.72 30.67 -8.34
N VAL A 568 9.69 29.43 -7.84
CA VAL A 568 9.30 29.00 -6.48
C VAL A 568 10.29 29.45 -5.37
N GLY A 569 11.14 30.46 -5.64
CA GLY A 569 12.22 30.90 -4.75
C GLY A 569 11.92 32.16 -3.92
N THR A 570 10.77 32.82 -4.09
CA THR A 570 10.51 34.17 -3.54
C THR A 570 9.88 34.20 -2.14
N ASN A 571 9.30 33.10 -1.66
CA ASN A 571 8.46 33.15 -0.45
C ASN A 571 9.24 33.32 0.86
N HIS A 572 10.48 32.81 0.97
CA HIS A 572 11.29 32.98 2.19
C HIS A 572 11.80 34.41 2.39
N GLN A 573 12.08 35.16 1.31
CA GLN A 573 12.52 36.55 1.40
C GLN A 573 11.38 37.50 1.81
N GLN A 574 10.14 37.20 1.39
CA GLN A 574 8.95 37.96 1.79
C GLN A 574 8.62 37.74 3.27
N ALA A 575 8.61 36.50 3.75
CA ALA A 575 8.32 36.18 5.15
C ALA A 575 9.31 36.80 6.14
N ALA A 576 10.60 36.88 5.78
CA ALA A 576 11.62 37.53 6.62
C ALA A 576 11.44 39.06 6.68
N ALA A 577 11.01 39.68 5.57
CA ALA A 577 10.68 41.10 5.54
C ALA A 577 9.43 41.40 6.39
N ASP A 578 8.38 40.59 6.26
CA ASP A 578 7.12 40.78 6.99
C ASP A 578 7.28 40.49 8.51
N TYR A 579 8.12 39.52 8.89
CA TYR A 579 8.51 39.31 10.30
C TYR A 579 9.23 40.54 10.86
N SER A 580 10.17 41.11 10.08
CA SER A 580 10.91 42.30 10.51
C SER A 580 10.00 43.52 10.68
N GLU A 581 8.93 43.61 9.88
CA GLU A 581 7.92 44.66 9.98
C GLU A 581 7.05 44.50 11.23
N GLY A 582 6.51 43.30 11.48
CA GLY A 582 5.70 43.01 12.67
C GLY A 582 6.49 43.23 13.96
N ALA A 583 7.70 42.68 14.07
CA ALA A 583 8.56 42.87 15.23
C ALA A 583 8.94 44.35 15.44
N SER A 584 9.25 45.08 14.37
CA SER A 584 9.55 46.52 14.42
C SER A 584 8.36 47.34 14.93
N HIS A 585 7.14 47.03 14.50
CA HIS A 585 5.93 47.67 15.00
C HIS A 585 5.74 47.45 16.51
N VAL A 586 5.87 46.20 16.98
CA VAL A 586 5.73 45.89 18.41
C VAL A 586 6.79 46.65 19.23
N LEU A 587 8.03 46.73 18.73
CA LEU A 587 9.10 47.53 19.34
C LEU A 587 8.77 49.04 19.38
N ALA A 588 8.18 49.58 18.31
CA ALA A 588 7.75 50.98 18.27
C ALA A 588 6.67 51.28 19.33
N VAL A 589 5.68 50.40 19.48
CA VAL A 589 4.61 50.55 20.48
C VAL A 589 5.16 50.52 21.90
N ILE A 590 6.05 49.57 22.24
CA ILE A 590 6.61 49.52 23.60
C ILE A 590 7.52 50.71 23.90
N HIS A 591 8.27 51.22 22.91
CA HIS A 591 9.04 52.46 23.06
C HIS A 591 8.15 53.68 23.27
N GLN A 592 7.03 53.79 22.55
CA GLN A 592 6.05 54.84 22.78
C GLN A 592 5.50 54.78 24.22
N ILE A 593 5.14 53.59 24.70
CA ILE A 593 4.63 53.41 26.07
C ILE A 593 5.69 53.74 27.12
N LEU A 594 6.94 53.32 26.91
CA LEU A 594 8.07 53.67 27.78
C LEU A 594 8.27 55.19 27.87
N ASN A 595 8.12 55.92 26.76
CA ASN A 595 8.22 57.37 26.76
C ASN A 595 7.09 58.04 27.58
N HIS A 596 5.85 57.57 27.43
CA HIS A 596 4.74 58.04 28.26
C HIS A 596 4.98 57.74 29.75
N HIS A 597 5.44 56.52 30.06
CA HIS A 597 5.76 56.10 31.42
C HIS A 597 6.80 57.00 32.08
N ARG A 598 7.94 57.25 31.41
CA ARG A 598 9.00 58.14 31.90
C ARG A 598 8.53 59.58 32.11
N SER A 599 7.69 60.09 31.21
CA SER A 599 7.11 61.43 31.33
C SER A 599 6.21 61.57 32.57
N LEU A 600 5.32 60.60 32.78
CA LEU A 600 4.46 60.55 33.96
C LEU A 600 5.28 60.36 35.24
N GLU A 601 6.26 59.46 35.23
CA GLU A 601 7.16 59.23 36.37
C GLU A 601 7.89 60.50 36.78
N HIS A 602 8.40 61.28 35.81
CA HIS A 602 9.07 62.55 36.10
C HIS A 602 8.14 63.57 36.77
N ARG A 603 6.91 63.71 36.27
CA ARG A 603 5.89 64.60 36.86
C ARG A 603 5.46 64.13 38.24
N TRP A 604 5.20 62.83 38.38
CA TRP A 604 4.90 62.19 39.65
C TRP A 604 6.01 62.43 40.68
N HIS A 605 7.28 62.25 40.30
CA HIS A 605 8.44 62.43 41.17
C HIS A 605 8.57 63.88 41.65
N SER A 606 8.38 64.84 40.74
CA SER A 606 8.39 66.27 41.08
C SER A 606 7.31 66.61 42.12
N LYS A 607 6.11 66.04 41.97
CA LYS A 607 5.01 66.24 42.93
C LYS A 607 5.29 65.55 44.28
N LYS A 608 5.87 64.34 44.25
CA LYS A 608 6.30 63.59 45.45
C LYS A 608 7.26 64.42 46.29
N ILE A 609 8.30 65.00 45.68
CA ILE A 609 9.26 65.86 46.39
C ILE A 609 8.53 67.00 47.11
N ARG A 610 7.61 67.69 46.44
CA ARG A 610 6.87 68.81 47.03
C ARG A 610 6.00 68.38 48.22
N LEU A 611 5.35 67.22 48.15
CA LEU A 611 4.57 66.67 49.27
C LEU A 611 5.46 66.34 50.47
N HIS A 612 6.58 65.65 50.25
CA HIS A 612 7.52 65.31 51.33
C HIS A 612 8.21 66.54 51.94
N GLN A 613 8.60 67.53 51.12
CA GLN A 613 9.13 68.80 51.62
C GLN A 613 8.10 69.54 52.48
N LYS A 614 6.82 69.53 52.07
CA LYS A 614 5.75 70.12 52.87
C LYS A 614 5.54 69.40 54.20
N LEU A 615 5.53 68.06 54.18
CA LEU A 615 5.43 67.25 55.40
C LEU A 615 6.59 67.54 56.35
N ALA A 616 7.83 67.54 55.85
CA ALA A 616 9.02 67.87 56.65
C ALA A 616 8.93 69.28 57.26
N LEU A 617 8.49 70.28 56.48
CA LEU A 617 8.26 71.63 56.98
C LEU A 617 7.21 71.66 58.09
N ARG A 618 6.12 70.89 57.95
CA ARG A 618 5.03 70.86 58.94
C ARG A 618 5.43 70.15 60.22
N LEU A 619 6.17 69.04 60.13
CA LEU A 619 6.75 68.38 61.29
C LEU A 619 7.69 69.31 62.05
N PHE A 620 8.61 69.96 61.34
CA PHE A 620 9.51 70.96 61.93
C PHE A 620 8.77 72.12 62.62
N GLN A 621 7.69 72.63 61.99
CA GLN A 621 6.86 73.68 62.59
C GLN A 621 6.16 73.21 63.88
N GLU A 622 5.70 71.96 63.91
CA GLU A 622 5.08 71.38 65.11
C GLU A 622 6.12 71.19 66.21
N ASP A 623 7.33 70.71 65.89
CA ASP A 623 8.43 70.56 66.83
C ASP A 623 8.83 71.92 67.43
N VAL A 624 9.01 72.94 66.58
CA VAL A 624 9.31 74.32 67.04
C VAL A 624 8.18 74.86 67.93
N LYS A 625 6.92 74.61 67.58
CA LYS A 625 5.79 75.03 68.39
C LYS A 625 5.80 74.32 69.75
N GLN A 626 6.05 73.00 69.80
CA GLN A 626 6.16 72.27 71.05
C GLN A 626 7.27 72.84 71.94
N VAL A 627 8.43 73.18 71.36
CA VAL A 627 9.52 73.84 72.09
C VAL A 627 9.10 75.21 72.63
N LEU A 628 8.45 76.04 71.81
CA LEU A 628 7.98 77.37 72.24
C LEU A 628 6.88 77.29 73.31
N ASP A 629 5.93 76.38 73.15
CA ASP A 629 4.87 76.13 74.12
C ASP A 629 5.48 75.63 75.44
N TRP A 630 6.50 74.76 75.38
CA TRP A 630 7.23 74.33 76.56
C TRP A 630 7.95 75.49 77.26
N LEU A 631 8.64 76.36 76.51
CA LEU A 631 9.30 77.55 77.05
C LEU A 631 8.30 78.50 77.73
N SER A 632 7.13 78.72 77.12
CA SER A 632 6.09 79.59 77.67
C SER A 632 5.41 78.99 78.92
N ASN A 633 5.04 77.71 78.84
CA ASN A 633 4.24 77.05 79.89
C ASN A 633 5.09 76.59 81.08
N HIS A 634 6.34 76.20 80.85
CA HIS A 634 7.24 75.70 81.89
C HIS A 634 8.37 76.69 82.20
N GLY A 635 9.06 77.20 81.19
CA GLY A 635 10.18 78.14 81.34
C GLY A 635 9.78 79.46 82.00
N GLU A 636 8.88 80.22 81.39
CA GLU A 636 8.44 81.53 81.90
C GLU A 636 7.70 81.43 83.23
N VAL A 637 6.97 80.33 83.44
CA VAL A 637 6.31 80.06 84.73
C VAL A 637 7.33 79.80 85.82
N PHE A 638 8.40 79.05 85.53
CA PHE A 638 9.49 78.82 86.47
C PHE A 638 10.20 80.13 86.83
N LEU A 639 10.54 80.96 85.84
CA LEU A 639 11.19 82.26 86.05
C LEU A 639 10.34 83.21 86.91
N ARG A 640 9.03 83.29 86.66
CA ARG A 640 8.11 84.14 87.45
C ARG A 640 7.96 83.67 88.90
N LYS A 641 7.92 82.37 89.15
CA LYS A 641 7.75 81.81 90.51
C LYS A 641 9.02 81.86 91.36
N ASN A 642 10.20 81.93 90.74
CA ASN A 642 11.49 81.82 91.41
C ASN A 642 12.34 83.10 91.29
N THR A 643 11.80 84.23 91.76
CA THR A 643 12.47 85.55 91.70
C THR A 643 13.35 85.89 92.91
N GLY A 644 13.38 85.03 93.93
CA GLY A 644 14.06 85.29 95.20
C GLY A 644 15.14 84.26 95.53
N ILE A 645 16.22 84.72 96.19
CA ILE A 645 17.38 83.88 96.58
C ILE A 645 17.20 83.12 97.92
N GLY A 646 16.08 83.32 98.62
CA GLY A 646 15.80 82.72 99.93
C GLY A 646 16.52 83.41 101.10
N ARG A 647 15.77 84.17 101.92
CA ARG A 647 16.32 84.92 103.08
C ARG A 647 16.66 84.05 104.30
N THR A 648 16.50 82.73 104.21
CA THR A 648 16.84 81.74 105.24
C THR A 648 17.46 80.52 104.59
N LEU A 649 18.36 79.81 105.30
CA LEU A 649 19.04 78.61 104.80
C LEU A 649 18.05 77.54 104.30
N GLN A 650 16.95 77.34 105.02
CA GLN A 650 15.88 76.41 104.64
C GLN A 650 15.25 76.79 103.29
N LYS A 651 14.97 78.08 103.09
CA LYS A 651 14.31 78.58 101.87
C LYS A 651 15.27 78.62 100.67
N ALA A 652 16.55 78.94 100.90
CA ALA A 652 17.60 78.88 99.88
C ALA A 652 17.82 77.45 99.36
N ARG A 653 17.85 76.44 100.25
CA ARG A 653 17.94 75.01 99.85
C ARG A 653 16.74 74.53 99.03
N VAL A 654 15.54 75.04 99.32
CA VAL A 654 14.34 74.72 98.53
C VAL A 654 14.42 75.32 97.13
N TYR A 655 14.86 76.58 96.99
CA TYR A 655 15.08 77.19 95.67
C TYR A 655 16.19 76.50 94.88
N GLN A 656 17.29 76.12 95.53
CA GLN A 656 18.36 75.34 94.90
C GLN A 656 17.85 74.02 94.34
N LYS A 657 17.14 73.22 95.15
CA LYS A 657 16.57 71.94 94.68
C LYS A 657 15.56 72.12 93.57
N SER A 658 14.74 73.18 93.63
CA SER A 658 13.78 73.49 92.57
C SER A 658 14.48 73.89 91.26
N HIS A 659 15.62 74.59 91.34
CA HIS A 659 16.44 74.96 90.18
C HIS A 659 17.13 73.73 89.57
N GLU A 660 17.81 72.92 90.38
CA GLU A 660 18.43 71.67 89.93
C GLU A 660 17.39 70.72 89.30
N HIS A 661 16.18 70.65 89.84
CA HIS A 661 15.10 69.86 89.25
C HIS A 661 14.64 70.42 87.90
N PHE A 662 14.41 71.74 87.81
CA PHE A 662 14.02 72.37 86.55
C PHE A 662 15.12 72.26 85.48
N GLU A 663 16.39 72.42 85.87
CA GLU A 663 17.55 72.24 84.99
C GLU A 663 17.59 70.83 84.39
N ASN A 664 17.38 69.78 85.21
CA ASN A 664 17.30 68.41 84.72
C ASN A 664 16.13 68.21 83.72
N VAL A 665 14.95 68.76 84.01
CA VAL A 665 13.79 68.66 83.09
C VAL A 665 14.07 69.40 81.78
N ALA A 666 14.67 70.58 81.85
CA ALA A 666 15.05 71.36 80.68
C ALA A 666 16.10 70.64 79.81
N GLN A 667 17.12 70.05 80.42
CA GLN A 667 18.13 69.26 79.71
C GLN A 667 17.53 68.05 78.98
N LEU A 668 16.55 67.37 79.60
CA LEU A 668 15.88 66.22 78.97
C LEU A 668 14.96 66.62 77.81
N THR A 669 14.39 67.83 77.83
CA THR A 669 13.49 68.31 76.76
C THR A 669 14.23 68.87 75.54
N VAL A 670 15.48 69.32 75.69
CA VAL A 670 16.29 69.89 74.59
C VAL A 670 17.04 68.81 73.77
N VAL A 671 17.06 67.56 74.24
CA VAL A 671 17.80 66.45 73.62
C VAL A 671 16.92 65.50 72.78
N CYS A 672 15.60 65.63 72.87
CA CYS A 672 14.65 65.02 71.91
C CYS A 672 14.27 66.03 70.85
#